data_AF-A0A0B2VFI0-F1
#
_entry.id   AF-A0A0B2VFI0-F1
#
_cell.length_a   1.000
_cell.length_b   1.000
_cell.length_c   1.000
_cell.angle_alpha   90.00
_cell.angle_beta   90.00
_cell.angle_gamma   90.00
#
_symmetry.space_group_name_H-M   'P 1'
#
loop_
_entity.id
_entity.type
_entity.pdbx_description
1 polymer ?
#
loop_
_entity_poly.entity_id
_entity_poly.type
_entity_poly.pdbx_seq_one_letter_code
_entity_poly.pdbx_strand_id
1 'polypeptide(L)'
;MLRGGDKSGKAELLKQIDEQRKQIAAYERKLKDVVRAYKGLNAEKDALQATVEALSTQDGAPYESSPASADESVEGKDMPSGSESDTSKRISADERVETLKRSLVTLTTEKTRREAAFQADKRALLAENEALKERIQKAADETEARAEELEQHMKELRAKIKRIEEDRERELADHGSVLAEMQQRYAKERANCEQMERQIAELYKKLNQREEIPVHLETKMNELKSELKAANEEATFWKKKAEKTPTVQMLESELQNLKEGSQRELAELKSRISSVANPERDARLHELEERLHDMTAKLGDLERSRLEECQKMEELRKVNEKLLLEKSALIKELSAHRLERSDDPVFVGEKFIELAKKLRMADESVNFYELLNLEEPSVEQKRRYEQLQDEFERYKLKAQAVLKCRNLPEGCLDGSGIPRVSSLPVVSECSSCASADAELRHMRSVIASLHEKMQNLEIDHANAKKDHEEKCSRLQGTIAEMQLSQANLTSELRHQMQQKVCEVEEEMQKQRARTLEVLAEKEKELEVTKTILVSIRSQQMNAADPVDPTQANVSAQPVTFRKSRSREFGERLGPVQDRRRNSDCAGGIVMARPLSDADSYSSFVDESHIEACSVSPTTLAAPLSLSTASNATEARNIFYEQQLAKREKELIEMRQVFVCFFKNALETSESNMREIQQASLTKDLQHYEIIEKLKDEIRSLEGKLTFYSGDANLEYLRNVFVQLIYCDSSSDRKHILKAIGTVLKLSSKEMKLLEKHSF
;
A
#
# COMPACT_ATOMS: atom_id res chain seq x y z
N MET A 1 16.96 24.53 47.03
CA MET A 1 15.71 25.23 46.63
C MET A 1 14.80 25.36 47.85
N LEU A 2 14.89 26.44 48.64
CA LEU A 2 14.13 26.59 49.90
C LEU A 2 13.63 28.04 50.10
N ARG A 3 12.66 28.47 49.29
CA ARG A 3 11.93 29.76 49.45
C ARG A 3 10.58 29.81 48.73
N GLY A 4 9.94 28.64 48.55
CA GLY A 4 8.67 28.49 47.81
C GLY A 4 7.42 28.39 48.69
N GLY A 5 7.48 27.65 49.81
CA GLY A 5 6.30 27.24 50.58
C GLY A 5 5.54 28.38 51.29
N ASP A 6 6.25 29.40 51.78
CA ASP A 6 5.61 30.47 52.57
C ASP A 6 4.61 31.30 51.76
N LYS A 7 4.71 31.32 50.42
CA LYS A 7 3.83 32.12 49.57
C LYS A 7 2.44 31.51 49.42
N SER A 8 2.32 30.18 49.29
CA SER A 8 1.02 29.50 49.26
C SER A 8 0.36 29.56 50.63
N GLY A 9 1.09 29.21 51.70
CA GLY A 9 0.57 29.30 53.07
C GLY A 9 0.11 30.71 53.44
N LYS A 10 0.85 31.76 53.06
CA LYS A 10 0.42 33.15 53.26
C LYS A 10 -0.83 33.52 52.44
N ALA A 11 -0.97 33.01 51.22
CA ALA A 11 -2.17 33.24 50.41
C ALA A 11 -3.41 32.55 50.99
N GLU A 12 -3.26 31.32 51.50
CA GLU A 12 -4.33 30.59 52.18
C GLU A 12 -4.72 31.26 53.50
N LEU A 13 -3.75 31.70 54.31
CA LEU A 13 -4.01 32.46 55.53
C LEU A 13 -4.71 33.80 55.25
N LEU A 14 -4.34 34.52 54.19
CA LEU A 14 -5.06 35.72 53.77
C LEU A 14 -6.50 35.41 53.35
N LYS A 15 -6.71 34.34 52.57
CA LYS A 15 -8.05 33.85 52.18
C LYS A 15 -8.89 33.47 53.40
N GLN A 16 -8.30 32.84 54.41
CA GLN A 16 -8.96 32.53 55.69
C GLN A 16 -9.30 33.79 56.49
N ILE A 17 -8.39 34.77 56.57
CA ILE A 17 -8.62 36.05 57.26
C ILE A 17 -9.76 36.83 56.60
N ASP A 18 -9.80 36.89 55.27
CA ASP A 18 -10.89 37.59 54.57
C ASP A 18 -12.22 36.84 54.65
N GLU A 19 -12.20 35.50 54.74
CA GLU A 19 -13.41 34.72 55.01
C GLU A 19 -13.91 34.91 56.45
N GLN A 20 -13.02 34.91 57.45
CA GLN A 20 -13.34 35.27 58.83
C GLN A 20 -13.90 36.69 58.94
N ARG A 21 -13.34 37.66 58.19
CA ARG A 21 -13.85 39.04 58.11
C ARG A 21 -15.27 39.10 57.55
N LYS A 22 -15.57 38.36 56.47
CA LYS A 22 -16.95 38.24 55.94
C LYS A 22 -17.90 37.66 56.98
N GLN A 23 -17.48 36.61 57.69
CA GLN A 23 -18.28 35.96 58.74
C GLN A 23 -18.55 36.92 59.90
N ILE A 24 -17.54 37.62 60.42
CA ILE A 24 -17.70 38.67 61.44
C ILE A 24 -18.65 39.76 60.95
N ALA A 25 -18.46 40.28 59.74
CA ALA A 25 -19.35 41.29 59.15
C ALA A 25 -20.78 40.78 58.86
N ALA A 26 -21.01 39.47 58.84
CA ALA A 26 -22.34 38.86 58.76
C ALA A 26 -22.96 38.67 60.16
N TYR A 27 -22.18 38.23 61.15
CA TYR A 27 -22.61 38.15 62.55
C TYR A 27 -22.93 39.53 63.12
N GLU A 28 -22.15 40.56 62.81
CA GLU A 28 -22.44 41.94 63.17
C GLU A 28 -23.80 42.42 62.64
N ARG A 29 -24.13 42.12 61.38
CA ARG A 29 -25.44 42.47 60.79
C ARG A 29 -26.56 41.73 61.51
N LYS A 30 -26.45 40.40 61.63
CA LYS A 30 -27.40 39.57 62.38
C LYS A 30 -27.62 40.10 63.81
N LEU A 31 -26.56 40.48 64.52
CA LEU A 31 -26.65 41.05 65.87
C LEU A 31 -27.31 42.44 65.88
N LYS A 32 -26.95 43.33 64.95
CA LYS A 32 -27.59 44.65 64.77
C LYS A 32 -29.08 44.52 64.50
N ASP A 33 -29.50 43.50 63.74
CA ASP A 33 -30.90 43.23 63.40
C ASP A 33 -31.67 42.53 64.54
N VAL A 34 -31.05 41.62 65.29
CA VAL A 34 -31.61 41.07 66.54
C VAL A 34 -31.83 42.18 67.57
N VAL A 35 -30.85 43.09 67.76
CA VAL A 35 -30.98 44.24 68.67
C VAL A 35 -32.07 45.22 68.17
N ARG A 36 -32.22 45.39 66.85
CA ARG A 36 -33.29 46.18 66.24
C ARG A 36 -34.67 45.58 66.52
N ALA A 37 -34.82 44.28 66.34
CA ALA A 37 -36.05 43.54 66.59
C ALA A 37 -36.42 43.52 68.09
N TYR A 38 -35.43 43.31 68.98
CA TYR A 38 -35.62 43.38 70.42
C TYR A 38 -36.11 44.76 70.88
N LYS A 39 -35.53 45.85 70.33
CA LYS A 39 -35.99 47.22 70.63
C LYS A 39 -37.42 47.48 70.15
N GLY A 40 -37.80 46.98 68.98
CA GLY A 40 -39.18 47.06 68.48
C GLY A 40 -40.16 46.29 69.36
N LEU A 41 -39.81 45.06 69.74
CA LEU A 41 -40.61 44.22 70.64
C LEU A 41 -40.74 44.82 72.04
N ASN A 42 -39.69 45.47 72.56
CA ASN A 42 -39.77 46.18 73.83
C ASN A 42 -40.70 47.39 73.72
N ALA A 43 -40.62 48.18 72.65
CA ALA A 43 -41.53 49.31 72.43
C ALA A 43 -43.01 48.86 72.32
N GLU A 44 -43.28 47.71 71.70
CA GLU A 44 -44.62 47.11 71.69
C GLU A 44 -45.05 46.62 73.09
N LYS A 45 -44.15 45.98 73.84
CA LYS A 45 -44.39 45.53 75.23
C LYS A 45 -44.70 46.72 76.14
N ASP A 46 -43.89 47.79 76.09
CA ASP A 46 -44.06 49.00 76.89
C ASP A 46 -45.38 49.71 76.53
N ALA A 47 -45.71 49.78 75.23
CA ALA A 47 -46.99 50.31 74.76
C ALA A 47 -48.19 49.48 75.23
N LEU A 48 -48.11 48.14 75.16
CA LEU A 48 -49.14 47.24 75.66
C LEU A 48 -49.31 47.32 77.18
N GLN A 49 -48.20 47.35 77.93
CA GLN A 49 -48.23 47.54 79.38
C GLN A 49 -48.92 48.86 79.75
N ALA A 50 -48.60 49.96 79.06
CA ALA A 50 -49.30 51.23 79.24
C ALA A 50 -50.79 51.18 78.85
N THR A 51 -51.22 50.32 77.91
CA THR A 51 -52.66 50.08 77.67
C THR A 51 -53.32 49.29 78.79
N VAL A 52 -52.64 48.29 79.36
CA VAL A 52 -53.16 47.49 80.48
C VAL A 52 -53.29 48.39 81.72
N GLU A 53 -52.27 49.16 82.07
CA GLU A 53 -52.30 50.09 83.22
C GLU A 53 -53.40 51.16 83.08
N ALA A 54 -53.64 51.67 81.87
CA ALA A 54 -54.73 52.62 81.58
C ALA A 54 -56.13 51.99 81.68
N LEU A 55 -56.27 50.68 81.50
CA LEU A 55 -57.54 49.93 81.56
C LEU A 55 -57.80 49.33 82.95
N SER A 56 -56.80 48.75 83.61
CA SER A 56 -56.94 48.15 84.96
C SER A 56 -57.28 49.17 86.05
N THR A 57 -57.13 50.46 85.79
CA THR A 57 -57.59 51.55 86.69
C THR A 57 -59.11 51.83 86.58
N GLN A 58 -59.90 50.84 86.14
CA GLN A 58 -61.35 50.90 85.95
C GLN A 58 -62.15 50.00 86.93
N ASP A 59 -61.55 48.97 87.53
CA ASP A 59 -62.23 48.05 88.46
C ASP A 59 -62.46 48.69 89.84
N GLY A 60 -63.53 49.48 89.94
CA GLY A 60 -63.81 50.31 91.12
C GLY A 60 -65.27 50.74 91.30
N ALA A 61 -66.24 49.87 90.98
CA ALA A 61 -67.67 50.11 91.21
C ALA A 61 -68.44 48.81 91.54
N PRO A 62 -69.15 48.71 92.69
CA PRO A 62 -69.90 47.51 93.06
C PRO A 62 -71.43 47.66 92.90
N TYR A 63 -72.11 46.65 92.34
CA TYR A 63 -73.16 45.87 93.01
C TYR A 63 -73.68 44.68 92.15
N GLU A 64 -74.09 43.60 92.85
CA GLU A 64 -75.03 42.48 92.59
C GLU A 64 -75.46 42.09 91.13
N SER A 65 -75.72 40.81 90.78
CA SER A 65 -76.13 39.66 91.61
C SER A 65 -75.65 38.27 91.12
N SER A 66 -75.60 37.32 92.07
CA SER A 66 -75.30 35.87 91.99
C SER A 66 -76.24 35.00 91.10
N PRO A 67 -76.06 33.66 90.93
CA PRO A 67 -74.98 32.74 91.40
C PRO A 67 -74.49 31.67 90.37
N ALA A 68 -73.39 30.92 90.68
CA ALA A 68 -73.35 29.42 90.73
C ALA A 68 -71.94 28.76 90.89
N SER A 69 -71.69 28.16 92.07
CA SER A 69 -70.95 26.89 92.37
C SER A 69 -69.45 26.61 92.02
N ALA A 70 -68.78 25.95 92.99
CA ALA A 70 -67.52 25.16 92.95
C ALA A 70 -66.19 25.94 92.78
N ASP A 71 -65.30 26.03 93.79
CA ASP A 71 -64.44 25.01 94.45
C ASP A 71 -63.15 24.72 93.64
N GLU A 72 -61.93 24.62 94.17
CA GLU A 72 -61.45 24.73 95.56
C GLU A 72 -60.03 25.38 95.65
N SER A 73 -59.69 25.77 96.86
CA SER A 73 -58.46 26.32 97.47
C SER A 73 -57.19 25.42 97.33
N VAL A 74 -55.94 25.76 97.75
CA VAL A 74 -55.44 26.37 99.01
C VAL A 74 -54.08 27.10 98.86
N GLU A 75 -53.95 28.17 99.65
CA GLU A 75 -52.83 29.02 100.13
C GLU A 75 -51.32 28.66 99.98
N GLY A 76 -50.47 29.70 100.07
CA GLY A 76 -49.01 29.63 100.32
C GLY A 76 -48.36 31.01 100.53
N LYS A 77 -48.33 31.50 101.78
CA LYS A 77 -47.89 32.88 102.18
C LYS A 77 -46.37 33.09 102.14
N ASP A 78 -45.91 34.34 101.92
CA ASP A 78 -45.24 35.13 102.98
C ASP A 78 -44.93 36.60 102.60
N MET A 79 -44.65 37.44 103.62
CA MET A 79 -44.44 38.90 103.61
C MET A 79 -43.39 39.27 104.68
N PRO A 80 -42.51 40.29 104.50
CA PRO A 80 -42.86 41.70 104.83
C PRO A 80 -42.20 42.77 103.91
N SER A 81 -42.93 43.83 103.48
CA SER A 81 -43.18 45.12 104.17
C SER A 81 -41.99 46.12 104.21
N GLY A 82 -42.23 47.38 103.77
CA GLY A 82 -41.24 48.46 103.82
C GLY A 82 -41.65 49.81 103.22
N SER A 83 -42.29 50.67 104.02
CA SER A 83 -42.49 52.12 103.82
C SER A 83 -43.41 52.60 102.68
N GLU A 84 -44.65 52.99 103.03
CA GLU A 84 -45.54 53.80 102.20
C GLU A 84 -45.32 55.31 102.40
N SER A 85 -45.55 56.12 101.36
CA SER A 85 -45.97 57.53 101.51
C SER A 85 -46.64 58.04 100.23
N ASP A 86 -47.82 58.65 100.39
CA ASP A 86 -48.70 59.26 99.39
C ASP A 86 -48.16 59.65 98.00
N THR A 87 -48.86 59.23 96.94
CA THR A 87 -49.60 60.17 96.04
C THR A 87 -50.46 59.44 94.99
N SER A 88 -51.65 58.98 95.39
CA SER A 88 -52.64 58.39 94.47
C SER A 88 -53.31 59.45 93.57
N LYS A 89 -52.57 59.97 92.58
CA LYS A 89 -53.14 60.78 91.50
C LYS A 89 -54.12 59.94 90.67
N ARG A 90 -55.42 60.21 90.79
CA ARG A 90 -56.42 59.73 89.84
C ARG A 90 -56.18 60.37 88.47
N ILE A 91 -55.45 59.66 87.60
CA ILE A 91 -55.22 60.03 86.20
C ILE A 91 -56.57 60.31 85.52
N SER A 92 -56.68 61.48 84.88
CA SER A 92 -57.93 61.96 84.27
C SER A 92 -58.33 61.11 83.07
N ALA A 93 -59.61 61.19 82.66
CA ALA A 93 -60.09 60.46 81.48
C ALA A 93 -59.30 60.85 80.22
N ASP A 94 -59.00 62.13 80.04
CA ASP A 94 -58.22 62.63 78.90
C ASP A 94 -56.76 62.15 78.93
N GLU A 95 -56.12 62.12 80.10
CA GLU A 95 -54.76 61.61 80.26
C GLU A 95 -54.65 60.11 79.93
N ARG A 96 -55.69 59.32 80.26
CA ARG A 96 -55.80 57.90 79.85
C ARG A 96 -56.02 57.77 78.35
N VAL A 97 -56.96 58.52 77.77
CA VAL A 97 -57.25 58.52 76.33
C VAL A 97 -56.02 58.92 75.52
N GLU A 98 -55.27 59.93 75.94
CA GLU A 98 -54.00 60.31 75.31
C GLU A 98 -52.91 59.23 75.46
N THR A 99 -52.89 58.50 76.57
CA THR A 99 -51.95 57.37 76.75
C THR A 99 -52.30 56.20 75.83
N LEU A 100 -53.59 55.84 75.73
CA LEU A 100 -54.07 54.83 74.78
C LEU A 100 -53.80 55.23 73.31
N LYS A 101 -54.00 56.51 72.94
CA LYS A 101 -53.63 57.04 71.61
C LYS A 101 -52.13 56.85 71.31
N ARG A 102 -51.24 57.21 72.26
CA ARG A 102 -49.79 57.04 72.07
C ARG A 102 -49.40 55.58 71.91
N SER A 103 -49.91 54.68 72.73
CA SER A 103 -49.67 53.24 72.58
C SER A 103 -50.19 52.70 71.25
N LEU A 104 -51.37 53.12 70.80
CA LEU A 104 -51.92 52.71 69.50
C LEU A 104 -51.05 53.21 68.33
N VAL A 105 -50.48 54.42 68.41
CA VAL A 105 -49.52 54.94 67.42
C VAL A 105 -48.22 54.11 67.43
N THR A 106 -47.68 53.75 68.59
CA THR A 106 -46.49 52.88 68.69
C THR A 106 -46.77 51.50 68.08
N LEU A 107 -47.90 50.87 68.44
CA LEU A 107 -48.26 49.53 67.93
C LEU A 107 -48.55 49.54 66.42
N THR A 108 -49.19 50.59 65.88
CA THR A 108 -49.44 50.68 64.42
C THR A 108 -48.18 51.00 63.62
N THR A 109 -47.27 51.82 64.15
CA THR A 109 -45.97 52.09 63.50
C THR A 109 -45.04 50.88 63.54
N GLU A 110 -44.95 50.15 64.65
CA GLU A 110 -44.17 48.91 64.73
C GLU A 110 -44.78 47.75 63.91
N LYS A 111 -46.12 47.62 63.87
CA LYS A 111 -46.79 46.67 62.97
C LYS A 111 -46.48 46.96 61.50
N THR A 112 -46.72 48.20 61.03
CA THR A 112 -46.48 48.57 59.63
C THR A 112 -44.99 48.47 59.25
N ARG A 113 -44.08 48.72 60.20
CA ARG A 113 -42.64 48.47 60.04
C ARG A 113 -42.31 46.99 59.80
N ARG A 114 -42.90 46.06 60.57
CA ARG A 114 -42.74 44.60 60.37
C ARG A 114 -43.36 44.14 59.05
N GLU A 115 -44.54 44.63 58.71
CA GLU A 115 -45.21 44.33 57.44
C GLU A 115 -44.39 44.83 56.24
N ALA A 116 -43.82 46.04 56.31
CA ALA A 116 -42.94 46.57 55.28
C ALA A 116 -41.63 45.76 55.13
N ALA A 117 -41.04 45.32 56.24
CA ALA A 117 -39.86 44.44 56.23
C ALA A 117 -40.18 43.08 55.58
N PHE A 118 -41.27 42.42 56.01
CA PHE A 118 -41.71 41.14 55.42
C PHE A 118 -42.04 41.27 53.92
N GLN A 119 -42.65 42.39 53.50
CA GLN A 119 -42.87 42.67 52.08
C GLN A 119 -41.57 42.94 51.29
N ALA A 120 -40.52 43.47 51.93
CA ALA A 120 -39.21 43.64 51.32
C ALA A 120 -38.49 42.29 51.19
N ASP A 121 -38.46 41.49 52.25
CA ASP A 121 -37.86 40.16 52.26
C ASP A 121 -38.54 39.23 51.25
N LYS A 122 -39.89 39.24 51.18
CA LYS A 122 -40.64 38.51 50.15
C LYS A 122 -40.26 38.92 48.73
N ARG A 123 -40.03 40.22 48.48
CA ARG A 123 -39.58 40.71 47.17
C ARG A 123 -38.14 40.32 46.87
N ALA A 124 -37.25 40.37 47.85
CA ALA A 124 -35.86 39.93 47.72
C ALA A 124 -35.77 38.43 47.42
N LEU A 125 -36.49 37.58 48.16
CA LEU A 125 -36.54 36.14 47.94
C LEU A 125 -37.14 35.77 46.57
N LEU A 126 -38.16 36.50 46.10
CA LEU A 126 -38.68 36.31 44.74
C LEU A 126 -37.63 36.66 43.69
N ALA A 127 -36.98 37.83 43.80
CA ALA A 127 -35.92 38.24 42.87
C ALA A 127 -34.70 37.29 42.89
N GLU A 128 -34.33 36.75 44.06
CA GLU A 128 -33.28 35.72 44.16
C GLU A 128 -33.71 34.40 43.49
N ASN A 129 -34.96 33.97 43.66
CA ASN A 129 -35.49 32.79 42.96
C ASN A 129 -35.50 32.98 41.44
N GLU A 130 -35.91 34.15 40.94
CA GLU A 130 -35.87 34.48 39.51
C GLU A 130 -34.43 34.45 38.98
N ALA A 131 -33.49 35.10 39.69
CA ALA A 131 -32.07 35.10 39.32
C ALA A 131 -31.41 33.71 39.41
N LEU A 132 -31.86 32.83 40.30
CA LEU A 132 -31.42 31.44 40.37
C LEU A 132 -31.99 30.60 39.23
N LYS A 133 -33.28 30.76 38.87
CA LYS A 133 -33.86 30.13 37.66
C LYS A 133 -33.12 30.55 36.40
N GLU A 134 -32.85 31.85 36.22
CA GLU A 134 -32.08 32.35 35.08
C GLU A 134 -30.68 31.72 34.99
N ARG A 135 -29.99 31.56 36.12
CA ARG A 135 -28.66 30.93 36.16
C ARG A 135 -28.73 29.44 35.84
N ILE A 136 -29.76 28.74 36.33
CA ILE A 136 -29.98 27.32 36.03
C ILE A 136 -30.31 27.14 34.55
N GLN A 137 -31.17 28.00 33.98
CA GLN A 137 -31.49 27.97 32.54
C GLN A 137 -30.25 28.23 31.69
N LYS A 138 -29.53 29.34 31.94
CA LYS A 138 -28.29 29.67 31.20
C LYS A 138 -27.23 28.57 31.31
N ALA A 139 -27.11 27.92 32.47
CA ALA A 139 -26.21 26.77 32.63
C ALA A 139 -26.70 25.53 31.86
N ALA A 140 -28.01 25.28 31.79
CA ALA A 140 -28.60 24.23 30.97
C ALA A 140 -28.35 24.50 29.47
N ASP A 141 -28.69 25.70 28.98
CA ASP A 141 -28.47 26.16 27.61
C ASP A 141 -26.98 26.01 27.21
N GLU A 142 -26.04 26.42 28.10
CA GLU A 142 -24.60 26.23 27.91
C GLU A 142 -24.17 24.76 27.86
N THR A 143 -24.82 23.86 28.61
CA THR A 143 -24.51 22.42 28.55
C THR A 143 -25.12 21.73 27.34
N GLU A 144 -26.29 22.18 26.88
CA GLU A 144 -26.96 21.67 25.68
C GLU A 144 -26.16 22.06 24.43
N ALA A 145 -25.76 23.33 24.28
CA ALA A 145 -24.90 23.78 23.19
C ALA A 145 -23.56 23.01 23.14
N ARG A 146 -22.92 22.76 24.29
CA ARG A 146 -21.69 21.94 24.36
C ARG A 146 -21.93 20.47 24.00
N ALA A 147 -23.12 19.94 24.29
CA ALA A 147 -23.49 18.59 23.87
C ALA A 147 -23.70 18.51 22.35
N GLU A 148 -24.33 19.52 21.74
CA GLU A 148 -24.48 19.63 20.29
C GLU A 148 -23.11 19.77 19.58
N GLU A 149 -22.21 20.62 20.07
CA GLU A 149 -20.83 20.75 19.56
C GLU A 149 -20.08 19.40 19.57
N LEU A 150 -20.16 18.67 20.69
CA LEU A 150 -19.55 17.35 20.82
C LEU A 150 -20.22 16.31 19.91
N GLU A 151 -21.54 16.35 19.74
CA GLU A 151 -22.24 15.44 18.82
C GLU A 151 -21.90 15.73 17.36
N GLN A 152 -21.73 17.00 16.98
CA GLN A 152 -21.25 17.41 15.66
C GLN A 152 -19.83 16.90 15.41
N HIS A 153 -18.89 17.08 16.34
CA HIS A 153 -17.55 16.51 16.21
C HIS A 153 -17.55 14.98 16.17
N MET A 154 -18.44 14.31 16.90
CA MET A 154 -18.61 12.85 16.81
C MET A 154 -19.16 12.41 15.45
N LYS A 155 -20.09 13.17 14.84
CA LYS A 155 -20.57 12.96 13.46
C LYS A 155 -19.43 13.16 12.45
N GLU A 156 -18.63 14.22 12.59
CA GLU A 156 -17.45 14.45 11.74
C GLU A 156 -16.43 13.32 11.84
N LEU A 157 -16.10 12.86 13.05
CA LEU A 157 -15.12 11.80 13.28
C LEU A 157 -15.60 10.47 12.68
N ARG A 158 -16.87 10.10 12.86
CA ARG A 158 -17.49 8.95 12.17
C ARG A 158 -17.39 9.10 10.64
N ALA A 159 -17.68 10.28 10.11
CA ALA A 159 -17.57 10.57 8.67
C ALA A 159 -16.12 10.67 8.16
N LYS A 160 -15.12 10.81 9.03
CA LYS A 160 -13.68 10.71 8.70
C LYS A 160 -13.24 9.24 8.70
N ILE A 161 -13.65 8.47 9.72
CA ILE A 161 -13.40 7.02 9.83
C ILE A 161 -13.97 6.27 8.62
N LYS A 162 -15.24 6.49 8.27
CA LYS A 162 -15.88 5.82 7.12
C LYS A 162 -15.15 6.05 5.79
N ARG A 163 -14.58 7.24 5.58
CA ARG A 163 -13.77 7.54 4.39
C ARG A 163 -12.44 6.79 4.39
N ILE A 164 -11.77 6.70 5.55
CA ILE A 164 -10.52 5.92 5.71
C ILE A 164 -10.79 4.43 5.50
N GLU A 165 -11.95 3.93 5.91
CA GLU A 165 -12.40 2.55 5.63
C GLU A 165 -12.65 2.36 4.12
N GLU A 166 -13.40 3.25 3.47
CA GLU A 166 -13.64 3.25 2.01
C GLU A 166 -12.37 3.42 1.16
N ASP A 167 -11.36 4.18 1.64
CA ASP A 167 -10.04 4.32 1.01
C ASP A 167 -9.25 3.00 1.15
N ARG A 168 -9.20 2.43 2.35
CA ARG A 168 -8.48 1.17 2.62
C ARG A 168 -9.09 -0.03 1.90
N GLU A 169 -10.41 -0.09 1.76
CA GLU A 169 -11.08 -1.14 0.97
C GLU A 169 -10.69 -1.05 -0.52
N ARG A 170 -10.54 0.16 -1.07
CA ARG A 170 -10.02 0.38 -2.43
C ARG A 170 -8.55 -0.03 -2.55
N GLU A 171 -7.69 0.39 -1.62
CA GLU A 171 -6.27 -0.03 -1.60
C GLU A 171 -6.14 -1.56 -1.56
N LEU A 172 -6.94 -2.25 -0.74
CA LEU A 172 -6.96 -3.71 -0.66
C LEU A 172 -7.47 -4.37 -1.96
N ALA A 173 -8.47 -3.79 -2.63
CA ALA A 173 -8.94 -4.26 -3.93
C ALA A 173 -7.88 -4.09 -5.03
N ASP A 174 -7.21 -2.94 -5.07
CA ASP A 174 -6.12 -2.65 -6.02
C ASP A 174 -4.93 -3.58 -5.78
N HIS A 175 -4.53 -3.80 -4.52
CA HIS A 175 -3.52 -4.79 -4.15
C HIS A 175 -3.92 -6.21 -4.57
N GLY A 176 -5.19 -6.59 -4.41
CA GLY A 176 -5.73 -7.86 -4.89
C GLY A 176 -5.63 -8.01 -6.41
N SER A 177 -5.93 -6.95 -7.17
CA SER A 177 -5.82 -6.93 -8.63
C SER A 177 -4.36 -7.04 -9.09
N VAL A 178 -3.44 -6.30 -8.47
CA VAL A 178 -2.00 -6.38 -8.77
C VAL A 178 -1.43 -7.75 -8.44
N LEU A 179 -1.86 -8.37 -7.34
CA LEU A 179 -1.47 -9.74 -6.98
C LEU A 179 -1.99 -10.77 -7.99
N ALA A 180 -3.25 -10.65 -8.42
CA ALA A 180 -3.83 -11.51 -9.45
C ALA A 180 -3.12 -11.36 -10.80
N GLU A 181 -2.77 -10.14 -11.20
CA GLU A 181 -1.92 -9.89 -12.38
C GLU A 181 -0.53 -10.51 -12.24
N MET A 182 0.13 -10.36 -11.09
CA MET A 182 1.46 -10.92 -10.86
C MET A 182 1.43 -12.46 -10.90
N GLN A 183 0.42 -13.08 -10.28
CA GLN A 183 0.19 -14.53 -10.36
C GLN A 183 -0.07 -14.99 -11.80
N GLN A 184 -0.89 -14.26 -12.56
CA GLN A 184 -1.16 -14.58 -13.97
C GLN A 184 0.10 -14.45 -14.84
N ARG A 185 0.93 -13.42 -14.61
CA ARG A 185 2.23 -13.23 -15.29
C ARG A 185 3.21 -14.35 -14.93
N TYR A 186 3.31 -14.72 -13.66
CA TYR A 186 4.13 -15.84 -13.20
C TYR A 186 3.69 -17.18 -13.83
N ALA A 187 2.39 -17.46 -13.87
CA ALA A 187 1.85 -18.68 -14.50
C ALA A 187 2.13 -18.72 -16.02
N LYS A 188 2.02 -17.57 -16.71
CA LYS A 188 2.38 -17.44 -18.13
C LYS A 188 3.87 -17.69 -18.37
N GLU A 189 4.74 -17.08 -17.56
CA GLU A 189 6.19 -17.25 -17.71
C GLU A 189 6.62 -18.69 -17.38
N ARG A 190 6.03 -19.32 -16.36
CA ARG A 190 6.26 -20.72 -16.05
C ARG A 190 5.89 -21.64 -17.22
N ALA A 191 4.71 -21.45 -17.82
CA ALA A 191 4.29 -22.21 -19.00
C ALA A 191 5.20 -21.98 -20.22
N ASN A 192 5.76 -20.77 -20.36
CA ASN A 192 6.77 -20.42 -21.36
C ASN A 192 8.11 -21.14 -21.10
N CYS A 193 8.64 -21.11 -19.86
CA CYS A 193 9.83 -21.87 -19.47
C CYS A 193 9.65 -23.37 -19.74
N GLU A 194 8.55 -23.97 -19.28
CA GLU A 194 8.24 -25.39 -19.52
C GLU A 194 8.12 -25.70 -21.03
N GLN A 195 7.74 -24.74 -21.87
CA GLN A 195 7.73 -24.89 -23.34
C GLN A 195 9.13 -24.81 -23.94
N MET A 196 9.98 -23.89 -23.48
CA MET A 196 11.36 -23.78 -23.94
C MET A 196 12.18 -24.99 -23.51
N GLU A 197 11.99 -25.50 -22.30
CA GLU A 197 12.58 -26.76 -21.81
C GLU A 197 12.16 -27.95 -22.69
N ARG A 198 10.88 -28.05 -23.07
CA ARG A 198 10.40 -29.06 -24.03
C ARG A 198 11.08 -28.94 -25.39
N GLN A 199 11.24 -27.73 -25.93
CA GLN A 199 11.96 -27.50 -27.20
C GLN A 199 13.45 -27.85 -27.09
N ILE A 200 14.10 -27.47 -25.99
CA ILE A 200 15.50 -27.80 -25.70
C ILE A 200 15.70 -29.32 -25.61
N ALA A 201 14.84 -30.03 -24.90
CA ALA A 201 14.87 -31.50 -24.82
C ALA A 201 14.66 -32.18 -26.19
N GLU A 202 13.76 -31.65 -27.03
CA GLU A 202 13.56 -32.14 -28.39
C GLU A 202 14.79 -31.89 -29.29
N LEU A 203 15.44 -30.73 -29.14
CA LEU A 203 16.68 -30.39 -29.85
C LEU A 203 17.86 -31.26 -29.41
N TYR A 204 18.04 -31.50 -28.11
CA TYR A 204 19.05 -32.46 -27.61
C TYR A 204 18.78 -33.87 -28.14
N LYS A 205 17.53 -34.34 -28.15
CA LYS A 205 17.19 -35.63 -28.75
C LYS A 205 17.56 -35.71 -30.23
N LYS A 206 17.30 -34.64 -31.01
CA LYS A 206 17.69 -34.54 -32.43
C LYS A 206 19.21 -34.45 -32.61
N LEU A 207 19.94 -33.85 -31.67
CA LEU A 207 21.40 -33.77 -31.70
C LEU A 207 22.03 -35.14 -31.43
N ASN A 208 21.62 -35.86 -30.39
CA ASN A 208 22.10 -37.21 -30.11
C ASN A 208 21.85 -38.16 -31.30
N GLN A 209 20.65 -38.10 -31.90
CA GLN A 209 20.32 -38.84 -33.12
C GLN A 209 21.18 -38.44 -34.34
N ARG A 210 21.72 -37.21 -34.37
CA ARG A 210 22.67 -36.76 -35.40
C ARG A 210 24.09 -37.22 -35.12
N GLU A 211 24.48 -37.41 -33.86
CA GLU A 211 25.80 -37.87 -33.42
C GLU A 211 25.95 -39.40 -33.51
N GLU A 212 24.87 -40.16 -33.29
CA GLU A 212 24.83 -41.62 -33.50
C GLU A 212 25.13 -42.02 -34.96
N ILE A 213 24.75 -41.18 -35.94
CA ILE A 213 24.89 -41.48 -37.38
C ILE A 213 26.38 -41.54 -37.81
N PRO A 214 27.25 -40.53 -37.55
CA PRO A 214 28.69 -40.63 -37.77
C PRO A 214 29.32 -41.85 -37.11
N VAL A 215 28.96 -42.17 -35.87
CA VAL A 215 29.52 -43.33 -35.16
C VAL A 215 29.16 -44.64 -35.87
N HIS A 216 27.90 -44.82 -36.27
CA HIS A 216 27.48 -46.01 -37.02
C HIS A 216 28.12 -46.10 -38.43
N LEU A 217 28.32 -44.96 -39.10
CA LEU A 217 29.05 -44.92 -40.38
C LEU A 217 30.54 -45.22 -40.20
N GLU A 218 31.15 -44.82 -39.09
CA GLU A 218 32.56 -45.08 -38.79
C GLU A 218 32.81 -46.52 -38.35
N THR A 219 31.95 -47.14 -37.53
CA THR A 219 32.05 -48.59 -37.24
C THR A 219 31.94 -49.38 -38.54
N LYS A 220 30.95 -49.08 -39.39
CA LYS A 220 30.75 -49.77 -40.66
C LYS A 220 31.88 -49.53 -41.68
N MET A 221 32.46 -48.33 -41.69
CA MET A 221 33.67 -48.04 -42.46
C MET A 221 34.86 -48.88 -41.96
N ASN A 222 34.99 -49.07 -40.64
CA ASN A 222 36.11 -49.82 -40.06
C ASN A 222 35.92 -51.34 -40.19
N GLU A 223 34.68 -51.84 -40.14
CA GLU A 223 34.29 -53.20 -40.56
C GLU A 223 34.71 -53.45 -42.01
N LEU A 224 34.24 -52.63 -42.96
CA LEU A 224 34.59 -52.75 -44.39
C LEU A 224 36.10 -52.62 -44.65
N LYS A 225 36.84 -51.77 -43.90
CA LYS A 225 38.31 -51.71 -43.96
C LYS A 225 38.96 -53.01 -43.45
N SER A 226 38.36 -53.69 -42.47
CA SER A 226 38.87 -54.96 -41.95
C SER A 226 38.61 -56.12 -42.93
N GLU A 227 37.43 -56.16 -43.55
CA GLU A 227 37.10 -57.11 -44.62
C GLU A 227 38.01 -56.91 -45.84
N LEU A 228 38.22 -55.65 -46.28
CA LEU A 228 39.12 -55.32 -47.38
C LEU A 228 40.57 -55.72 -47.09
N LYS A 229 41.04 -55.57 -45.84
CA LYS A 229 42.35 -56.05 -45.40
C LYS A 229 42.43 -57.57 -45.46
N ALA A 230 41.46 -58.28 -44.89
CA ALA A 230 41.43 -59.74 -44.89
C ALA A 230 41.39 -60.31 -46.31
N ALA A 231 40.53 -59.78 -47.18
CA ALA A 231 40.45 -60.17 -48.59
C ALA A 231 41.74 -59.86 -49.37
N ASN A 232 42.42 -58.75 -49.06
CA ASN A 232 43.72 -58.43 -49.64
C ASN A 232 44.84 -59.35 -49.09
N GLU A 233 44.83 -59.69 -47.81
CA GLU A 233 45.76 -60.64 -47.21
C GLU A 233 45.59 -62.04 -47.81
N GLU A 234 44.36 -62.53 -47.95
CA GLU A 234 44.05 -63.75 -48.70
C GLU A 234 44.50 -63.67 -50.16
N ALA A 235 44.20 -62.58 -50.88
CA ALA A 235 44.61 -62.40 -52.27
C ALA A 235 46.15 -62.42 -52.40
N THR A 236 46.89 -61.77 -51.51
CA THR A 236 48.36 -61.84 -51.51
C THR A 236 48.90 -63.21 -51.08
N PHE A 237 48.21 -63.94 -50.21
CA PHE A 237 48.56 -65.31 -49.85
C PHE A 237 48.38 -66.26 -51.05
N TRP A 238 47.22 -66.20 -51.73
CA TRP A 238 46.96 -66.99 -52.93
C TRP A 238 47.90 -66.60 -54.08
N LYS A 239 48.22 -65.31 -54.24
CA LYS A 239 49.25 -64.86 -55.19
C LYS A 239 50.63 -65.44 -54.87
N LYS A 240 51.11 -65.31 -53.62
CA LYS A 240 52.39 -65.90 -53.16
C LYS A 240 52.43 -67.42 -53.23
N LYS A 241 51.28 -68.09 -53.29
CA LYS A 241 51.14 -69.55 -53.47
C LYS A 241 51.15 -69.92 -54.95
N ALA A 242 50.51 -69.13 -55.82
CA ALA A 242 50.61 -69.25 -57.28
C ALA A 242 52.05 -68.99 -57.76
N GLU A 243 52.70 -67.91 -57.31
CA GLU A 243 54.11 -67.55 -57.56
C GLU A 243 55.12 -68.66 -57.15
N LYS A 244 54.70 -69.63 -56.32
CA LYS A 244 55.49 -70.78 -55.86
C LYS A 244 55.06 -72.11 -56.47
N THR A 245 54.05 -72.12 -57.33
CA THR A 245 53.55 -73.33 -57.98
C THR A 245 54.39 -73.60 -59.23
N PRO A 246 55.08 -74.75 -59.36
CA PRO A 246 56.06 -74.94 -60.43
C PRO A 246 55.51 -74.79 -61.85
N THR A 247 54.26 -75.21 -62.10
CA THR A 247 53.59 -75.02 -63.39
C THR A 247 53.31 -73.54 -63.71
N VAL A 248 53.04 -72.72 -62.69
CA VAL A 248 52.87 -71.27 -62.85
C VAL A 248 54.23 -70.62 -63.11
N GLN A 249 55.28 -71.00 -62.38
CA GLN A 249 56.64 -70.50 -62.63
C GLN A 249 57.15 -70.88 -64.03
N MET A 250 56.87 -72.10 -64.49
CA MET A 250 57.13 -72.52 -65.88
C MET A 250 56.37 -71.64 -66.86
N LEU A 251 55.05 -71.48 -66.70
CA LEU A 251 54.22 -70.63 -67.57
C LEU A 251 54.62 -69.15 -67.51
N GLU A 252 55.08 -68.63 -66.37
CA GLU A 252 55.64 -67.27 -66.24
C GLU A 252 56.98 -67.16 -66.95
N SER A 253 57.83 -68.18 -66.91
CA SER A 253 59.09 -68.23 -67.67
C SER A 253 58.85 -68.38 -69.17
N GLU A 254 57.87 -69.17 -69.59
CA GLU A 254 57.43 -69.33 -70.97
C GLU A 254 56.78 -68.04 -71.49
N LEU A 255 55.90 -67.42 -70.70
CA LEU A 255 55.32 -66.11 -71.01
C LEU A 255 56.36 -65.00 -70.99
N GLN A 256 57.39 -65.04 -70.15
CA GLN A 256 58.49 -64.06 -70.19
C GLN A 256 59.38 -64.30 -71.42
N ASN A 257 59.69 -65.56 -71.77
CA ASN A 257 60.41 -65.90 -73.00
C ASN A 257 59.62 -65.53 -74.27
N LEU A 258 58.29 -65.71 -74.25
CA LEU A 258 57.35 -65.28 -75.29
C LEU A 258 57.10 -63.77 -75.28
N LYS A 259 57.23 -63.09 -74.13
CA LYS A 259 57.13 -61.63 -74.02
C LYS A 259 58.41 -60.95 -74.45
N GLU A 260 59.57 -61.53 -74.18
CA GLU A 260 60.85 -61.09 -74.76
C GLU A 260 60.95 -61.47 -76.23
N GLY A 261 60.40 -62.63 -76.63
CA GLY A 261 60.20 -63.03 -78.03
C GLY A 261 59.35 -62.01 -78.76
N SER A 262 58.11 -61.81 -78.32
CA SER A 262 57.21 -60.81 -78.87
C SER A 262 57.65 -59.37 -78.61
N GLN A 263 58.55 -59.05 -77.68
CA GLN A 263 59.20 -57.73 -77.58
C GLN A 263 60.36 -57.56 -78.55
N ARG A 264 61.11 -58.63 -78.87
CA ARG A 264 62.08 -58.65 -79.97
C ARG A 264 61.36 -58.52 -81.32
N GLU A 265 60.29 -59.29 -81.52
CA GLU A 265 59.39 -59.18 -82.66
C GLU A 265 58.64 -57.84 -82.68
N LEU A 266 58.21 -57.27 -81.55
CA LEU A 266 57.62 -55.92 -81.50
C LEU A 266 58.66 -54.80 -81.59
N ALA A 267 59.95 -55.07 -81.41
CA ALA A 267 61.03 -54.15 -81.72
C ALA A 267 61.37 -54.19 -83.22
N GLU A 268 61.37 -55.38 -83.83
CA GLU A 268 61.49 -55.59 -85.28
C GLU A 268 60.25 -55.10 -86.03
N LEU A 269 59.06 -55.29 -85.46
CA LEU A 269 57.83 -54.70 -85.96
C LEU A 269 57.74 -53.22 -85.60
N LYS A 270 58.31 -52.71 -84.51
CA LYS A 270 58.44 -51.25 -84.31
C LYS A 270 59.44 -50.61 -85.27
N SER A 271 60.50 -51.27 -85.70
CA SER A 271 61.36 -50.72 -86.75
C SER A 271 60.62 -50.75 -88.10
N ARG A 272 59.87 -51.82 -88.42
CA ARG A 272 58.98 -51.87 -89.59
C ARG A 272 57.77 -50.91 -89.55
N ILE A 273 57.21 -50.62 -88.37
CA ILE A 273 56.07 -49.70 -88.18
C ILE A 273 56.56 -48.26 -88.00
N SER A 274 57.80 -48.04 -87.55
CA SER A 274 58.46 -46.74 -87.69
C SER A 274 58.71 -46.37 -89.16
N SER A 275 58.69 -47.35 -90.07
CA SER A 275 58.64 -47.12 -91.53
C SER A 275 57.22 -47.16 -92.12
N VAL A 276 56.16 -47.30 -91.30
CA VAL A 276 54.75 -47.27 -91.70
C VAL A 276 53.94 -46.49 -90.67
N ALA A 277 54.00 -45.15 -90.75
CA ALA A 277 53.07 -44.28 -90.03
C ALA A 277 51.62 -44.60 -90.45
N ASN A 278 50.69 -44.63 -89.50
CA ASN A 278 49.35 -45.19 -89.70
C ASN A 278 48.25 -44.15 -89.39
N PRO A 279 47.92 -43.27 -90.35
CA PRO A 279 47.25 -41.99 -90.08
C PRO A 279 45.82 -42.11 -89.56
N GLU A 280 45.13 -43.23 -89.80
CA GLU A 280 43.77 -43.46 -89.29
C GLU A 280 43.71 -43.46 -87.75
N ARG A 281 44.78 -43.93 -87.09
CA ARG A 281 44.84 -43.99 -85.63
C ARG A 281 45.10 -42.62 -85.02
N ASP A 282 45.91 -41.81 -85.68
CA ASP A 282 46.25 -40.46 -85.26
C ASP A 282 45.07 -39.49 -85.52
N ALA A 283 44.38 -39.64 -86.65
CA ALA A 283 43.13 -38.92 -86.94
C ALA A 283 42.05 -39.20 -85.87
N ARG A 284 41.89 -40.45 -85.43
CA ARG A 284 40.96 -40.82 -84.36
C ARG A 284 41.40 -40.33 -82.98
N LEU A 285 42.70 -40.09 -82.75
CA LEU A 285 43.17 -39.40 -81.54
C LEU A 285 42.80 -37.93 -81.60
N HIS A 286 43.03 -37.24 -82.71
CA HIS A 286 42.58 -35.86 -82.90
C HIS A 286 41.06 -35.70 -82.77
N GLU A 287 40.23 -36.61 -83.29
CA GLU A 287 38.77 -36.58 -83.09
C GLU A 287 38.38 -36.65 -81.60
N LEU A 288 39.11 -37.43 -80.79
CA LEU A 288 38.90 -37.54 -79.35
C LEU A 288 39.44 -36.32 -78.58
N GLU A 289 40.56 -35.74 -79.03
CA GLU A 289 41.16 -34.53 -78.47
C GLU A 289 40.29 -33.29 -78.76
N GLU A 290 39.78 -33.15 -79.99
CA GLU A 290 38.82 -32.14 -80.40
C GLU A 290 37.52 -32.28 -79.57
N ARG A 291 36.97 -33.49 -79.46
CA ARG A 291 35.77 -33.74 -78.65
C ARG A 291 35.97 -33.49 -77.15
N LEU A 292 37.19 -33.70 -76.63
CA LEU A 292 37.53 -33.32 -75.25
C LEU A 292 37.61 -31.80 -75.10
N HIS A 293 38.27 -31.10 -76.03
CA HIS A 293 38.32 -29.65 -76.07
C HIS A 293 36.91 -29.03 -76.12
N ASP A 294 36.05 -29.59 -76.96
CA ASP A 294 34.66 -29.19 -77.18
C ASP A 294 33.79 -29.38 -75.92
N MET A 295 33.99 -30.46 -75.15
CA MET A 295 33.36 -30.62 -73.83
C MET A 295 33.96 -29.68 -72.77
N THR A 296 35.27 -29.42 -72.79
CA THR A 296 35.91 -28.46 -71.87
C THR A 296 35.43 -27.02 -72.12
N ALA A 297 35.23 -26.63 -73.39
CA ALA A 297 34.65 -25.34 -73.75
C ALA A 297 33.22 -25.19 -73.21
N LYS A 298 32.36 -26.19 -73.43
CA LYS A 298 30.96 -26.21 -72.95
C LYS A 298 30.86 -26.20 -71.43
N LEU A 299 31.76 -26.89 -70.72
CA LEU A 299 31.87 -26.76 -69.26
C LEU A 299 32.29 -25.34 -68.84
N GLY A 300 33.19 -24.69 -69.59
CA GLY A 300 33.56 -23.28 -69.38
C GLY A 300 32.44 -22.27 -69.66
N ASP A 301 31.53 -22.57 -70.60
CA ASP A 301 30.30 -21.78 -70.81
C ASP A 301 29.34 -21.95 -69.63
N LEU A 302 29.08 -23.19 -69.18
CA LEU A 302 28.22 -23.48 -68.03
C LEU A 302 28.75 -22.87 -66.72
N GLU A 303 30.06 -22.91 -66.50
CA GLU A 303 30.71 -22.30 -65.33
C GLU A 303 30.53 -20.77 -65.33
N ARG A 304 30.67 -20.13 -66.51
CA ARG A 304 30.36 -18.69 -66.69
C ARG A 304 28.88 -18.38 -66.44
N SER A 305 27.96 -19.17 -67.00
CA SER A 305 26.52 -19.00 -66.77
C SER A 305 26.17 -19.11 -65.28
N ARG A 306 26.73 -20.09 -64.57
CA ARG A 306 26.51 -20.24 -63.11
C ARG A 306 27.05 -19.04 -62.33
N LEU A 307 28.21 -18.50 -62.70
CA LEU A 307 28.78 -17.31 -62.07
C LEU A 307 27.90 -16.07 -62.28
N GLU A 308 27.35 -15.87 -63.48
CA GLU A 308 26.38 -14.81 -63.74
C GLU A 308 25.09 -14.97 -62.94
N GLU A 309 24.55 -16.20 -62.83
CA GLU A 309 23.36 -16.48 -62.02
C GLU A 309 23.61 -16.22 -60.53
N CYS A 310 24.78 -16.60 -60.00
CA CYS A 310 25.20 -16.27 -58.64
C CYS A 310 25.30 -14.76 -58.42
N GLN A 311 25.78 -13.99 -59.39
CA GLN A 311 25.84 -12.52 -59.32
C GLN A 311 24.43 -11.90 -59.33
N LYS A 312 23.57 -12.31 -60.27
CA LYS A 312 22.17 -11.85 -60.37
C LYS A 312 21.37 -12.18 -59.09
N MET A 313 21.58 -13.37 -58.52
CA MET A 313 21.00 -13.78 -57.23
C MET A 313 21.44 -12.87 -56.08
N GLU A 314 22.72 -12.47 -56.06
CA GLU A 314 23.29 -11.62 -55.01
C GLU A 314 22.89 -10.15 -55.15
N GLU A 315 22.67 -9.66 -56.37
CA GLU A 315 22.02 -8.36 -56.61
C GLU A 315 20.57 -8.36 -56.14
N LEU A 316 19.81 -9.42 -56.45
CA LEU A 316 18.44 -9.59 -55.96
C LEU A 316 18.37 -9.68 -54.43
N ARG A 317 19.34 -10.30 -53.74
CA ARG A 317 19.44 -10.24 -52.27
C ARG A 317 19.57 -8.80 -51.78
N LYS A 318 20.49 -8.02 -52.35
CA LYS A 318 20.74 -6.62 -51.96
C LYS A 318 19.54 -5.71 -52.24
N VAL A 319 18.77 -5.98 -53.28
CA VAL A 319 17.48 -5.29 -53.54
C VAL A 319 16.43 -5.68 -52.50
N ASN A 320 16.31 -6.97 -52.17
CA ASN A 320 15.35 -7.46 -51.17
C ASN A 320 15.69 -6.94 -49.75
N GLU A 321 16.97 -6.86 -49.39
CA GLU A 321 17.45 -6.26 -48.14
C GLU A 321 17.08 -4.76 -48.04
N LYS A 322 17.26 -3.99 -49.13
CA LYS A 322 16.80 -2.60 -49.21
C LYS A 322 15.28 -2.49 -49.05
N LEU A 323 14.50 -3.32 -49.75
CA LEU A 323 13.04 -3.34 -49.64
C LEU A 323 12.57 -3.74 -48.22
N LEU A 324 13.31 -4.60 -47.51
CA LEU A 324 13.04 -4.92 -46.10
C LEU A 324 13.35 -3.73 -45.17
N LEU A 325 14.42 -2.99 -45.43
CA LEU A 325 14.76 -1.76 -44.70
C LEU A 325 13.70 -0.67 -44.94
N GLU A 326 13.32 -0.42 -46.20
CA GLU A 326 12.24 0.51 -46.58
C GLU A 326 10.90 0.10 -45.96
N LYS A 327 10.52 -1.18 -46.03
CA LYS A 327 9.34 -1.72 -45.34
C LYS A 327 9.41 -1.51 -43.83
N SER A 328 10.58 -1.64 -43.20
CA SER A 328 10.76 -1.37 -41.77
C SER A 328 10.65 0.12 -41.42
N ALA A 329 11.06 1.02 -42.32
CA ALA A 329 10.90 2.46 -42.19
C ALA A 329 9.43 2.86 -42.33
N LEU A 330 8.74 2.37 -43.38
CA LEU A 330 7.30 2.58 -43.58
C LEU A 330 6.46 2.04 -42.42
N ILE A 331 6.83 0.90 -41.82
CA ILE A 331 6.17 0.39 -40.61
C ILE A 331 6.40 1.33 -39.41
N LYS A 332 7.58 1.94 -39.27
CA LYS A 332 7.86 2.93 -38.23
C LYS A 332 7.06 4.22 -38.45
N GLU A 333 7.00 4.74 -39.67
CA GLU A 333 6.17 5.91 -40.02
C GLU A 333 4.67 5.63 -39.79
N LEU A 334 4.18 4.46 -40.19
CA LEU A 334 2.80 4.03 -39.92
C LEU A 334 2.52 3.89 -38.41
N SER A 335 3.53 3.54 -37.61
CA SER A 335 3.43 3.52 -36.15
C SER A 335 3.49 4.91 -35.50
N ALA A 336 4.23 5.85 -36.11
CA ALA A 336 4.28 7.25 -35.67
C ALA A 336 2.94 7.96 -35.95
N HIS A 337 2.40 7.84 -37.17
CA HIS A 337 1.06 8.33 -37.50
C HIS A 337 -0.08 7.62 -36.74
N ARG A 338 0.21 6.52 -36.01
CA ARG A 338 -0.76 5.91 -35.09
C ARG A 338 -0.90 6.70 -33.77
N LEU A 339 0.02 7.60 -33.45
CA LEU A 339 -0.11 8.60 -32.39
C LEU A 339 -0.73 9.92 -32.89
N GLU A 340 -0.74 10.17 -34.20
CA GLU A 340 -1.33 11.38 -34.82
C GLU A 340 -2.77 11.15 -35.34
N ARG A 341 -3.51 10.22 -34.73
CA ARG A 341 -4.96 10.16 -34.92
C ARG A 341 -5.63 11.23 -34.10
N SER A 342 -5.88 12.38 -34.72
CA SER A 342 -7.04 13.19 -34.35
C SER A 342 -8.30 12.37 -34.62
N ASP A 343 -9.10 12.09 -33.58
CA ASP A 343 -10.42 11.46 -33.71
C ASP A 343 -11.46 12.47 -34.22
N ASP A 344 -11.12 13.17 -35.31
CA ASP A 344 -12.00 14.12 -35.98
C ASP A 344 -12.83 13.38 -37.05
N PRO A 345 -14.16 13.24 -36.86
CA PRO A 345 -15.01 12.54 -37.82
C PRO A 345 -15.10 13.24 -39.18
N VAL A 346 -14.74 14.54 -39.27
CA VAL A 346 -14.73 15.27 -40.55
C VAL A 346 -13.68 14.70 -41.49
N PHE A 347 -12.43 14.52 -41.03
CA PHE A 347 -11.34 14.01 -41.87
C PHE A 347 -11.60 12.55 -42.33
N VAL A 348 -12.18 11.73 -41.46
CA VAL A 348 -12.59 10.35 -41.82
C VAL A 348 -13.72 10.39 -42.85
N GLY A 349 -14.70 11.29 -42.69
CA GLY A 349 -15.79 11.51 -43.64
C GLY A 349 -15.30 11.98 -45.01
N GLU A 350 -14.39 12.96 -45.06
CA GLU A 350 -13.81 13.46 -46.31
C GLU A 350 -13.04 12.38 -47.06
N LYS A 351 -12.20 11.60 -46.35
CA LYS A 351 -11.42 10.50 -46.96
C LYS A 351 -12.31 9.35 -47.42
N PHE A 352 -13.41 9.07 -46.70
CA PHE A 352 -14.43 8.13 -47.14
C PHE A 352 -15.18 8.63 -48.38
N ILE A 353 -15.52 9.92 -48.45
CA ILE A 353 -16.12 10.56 -49.64
C ILE A 353 -15.15 10.54 -50.83
N GLU A 354 -13.85 10.73 -50.61
CA GLU A 354 -12.83 10.65 -51.66
C GLU A 354 -12.70 9.23 -52.23
N LEU A 355 -12.67 8.21 -51.36
CA LEU A 355 -12.63 6.80 -51.76
C LEU A 355 -13.94 6.36 -52.43
N ALA A 356 -15.10 6.78 -51.91
CA ALA A 356 -16.41 6.50 -52.51
C ALA A 356 -16.58 7.20 -53.87
N LYS A 357 -15.96 8.37 -54.08
CA LYS A 357 -15.87 9.02 -55.41
C LYS A 357 -14.97 8.21 -56.35
N LYS A 358 -13.80 7.74 -55.89
CA LYS A 358 -12.90 6.89 -56.71
C LYS A 358 -13.56 5.58 -57.12
N LEU A 359 -14.28 4.92 -56.20
CA LEU A 359 -15.09 3.72 -56.50
C LEU A 359 -16.23 4.02 -57.47
N ARG A 360 -16.93 5.17 -57.35
CA ARG A 360 -18.00 5.57 -58.29
C ARG A 360 -17.49 5.90 -59.71
N MET A 361 -16.19 6.17 -59.86
CA MET A 361 -15.56 6.42 -61.16
C MET A 361 -14.99 5.14 -61.81
N ALA A 362 -15.06 4.00 -61.12
CA ALA A 362 -14.85 2.68 -61.72
C ALA A 362 -16.22 2.08 -62.04
N ASP A 363 -16.55 1.95 -63.33
CA ASP A 363 -17.88 1.54 -63.81
C ASP A 363 -18.05 0.01 -63.78
N GLU A 364 -17.84 -0.58 -62.60
CA GLU A 364 -18.04 -2.01 -62.33
C GLU A 364 -19.02 -2.19 -61.15
N SER A 365 -19.94 -3.12 -61.28
CA SER A 365 -20.98 -3.38 -60.27
C SER A 365 -20.42 -4.17 -59.08
N VAL A 366 -19.68 -3.47 -58.20
CA VAL A 366 -19.08 -4.04 -56.99
C VAL A 366 -20.15 -4.67 -56.10
N ASN A 367 -20.16 -6.01 -55.99
CA ASN A 367 -20.94 -6.69 -54.95
C ASN A 367 -20.23 -6.50 -53.60
N PHE A 368 -20.82 -5.69 -52.72
CA PHE A 368 -20.25 -5.37 -51.41
C PHE A 368 -20.11 -6.58 -50.48
N TYR A 369 -20.91 -7.65 -50.68
CA TYR A 369 -20.76 -8.90 -49.94
C TYR A 369 -19.46 -9.60 -50.34
N GLU A 370 -19.18 -9.67 -51.63
CA GLU A 370 -17.99 -10.30 -52.22
C GLU A 370 -16.70 -9.51 -51.90
N LEU A 371 -16.73 -8.17 -51.99
CA LEU A 371 -15.59 -7.31 -51.65
C LEU A 371 -15.20 -7.38 -50.15
N LEU A 372 -16.16 -7.69 -49.26
CA LEU A 372 -15.93 -7.79 -47.82
C LEU A 372 -15.77 -9.24 -47.33
N ASN A 373 -15.80 -10.25 -48.22
CA ASN A 373 -15.87 -11.68 -47.87
C ASN A 373 -16.99 -12.00 -46.85
N LEU A 374 -18.16 -11.37 -47.01
CA LEU A 374 -19.35 -11.64 -46.22
C LEU A 374 -20.29 -12.57 -47.00
N GLU A 375 -20.72 -13.66 -46.37
CA GLU A 375 -21.67 -14.61 -46.96
C GLU A 375 -23.00 -13.91 -47.28
N GLU A 376 -23.45 -14.00 -48.53
CA GLU A 376 -24.61 -13.22 -48.99
C GLU A 376 -25.90 -13.73 -48.32
N PRO A 377 -26.65 -12.88 -47.58
CA PRO A 377 -27.66 -13.36 -46.64
C PRO A 377 -28.78 -14.12 -47.35
N SER A 378 -29.09 -15.31 -46.82
CA SER A 378 -30.04 -16.26 -47.39
C SER A 378 -31.42 -15.62 -47.61
N VAL A 379 -32.11 -16.04 -48.67
CA VAL A 379 -33.49 -15.64 -48.98
C VAL A 379 -34.42 -15.83 -47.78
N GLU A 380 -34.15 -16.84 -46.94
CA GLU A 380 -34.94 -17.11 -45.72
C GLU A 380 -34.61 -16.16 -44.55
N GLN A 381 -33.39 -15.65 -44.46
CA GLN A 381 -33.02 -14.57 -43.52
C GLN A 381 -33.66 -13.24 -43.95
N LYS A 382 -33.62 -12.93 -45.26
CA LYS A 382 -34.29 -11.75 -45.85
C LYS A 382 -35.79 -11.76 -45.55
N ARG A 383 -36.47 -12.90 -45.80
CA ARG A 383 -37.90 -13.09 -45.46
C ARG A 383 -38.20 -12.91 -43.96
N ARG A 384 -37.35 -13.39 -43.06
CA ARG A 384 -37.52 -13.20 -41.61
C ARG A 384 -37.36 -11.73 -41.19
N TYR A 385 -36.46 -10.99 -41.83
CA TYR A 385 -36.29 -9.55 -41.59
C TYR A 385 -37.54 -8.76 -42.01
N GLU A 386 -38.08 -9.04 -43.21
CA GLU A 386 -39.34 -8.45 -43.70
C GLU A 386 -40.52 -8.73 -42.74
N GLN A 387 -40.67 -9.97 -42.27
CA GLN A 387 -41.70 -10.35 -41.31
C GLN A 387 -41.57 -9.58 -39.97
N LEU A 388 -40.35 -9.42 -39.47
CA LEU A 388 -40.07 -8.68 -38.23
C LEU A 388 -40.31 -7.17 -38.39
N GLN A 389 -40.06 -6.62 -39.59
CA GLN A 389 -40.35 -5.23 -39.94
C GLN A 389 -41.87 -4.97 -40.01
N ASP A 390 -42.64 -5.89 -40.60
CA ASP A 390 -44.10 -5.84 -40.59
C ASP A 390 -44.69 -5.93 -39.17
N GLU A 391 -44.08 -6.71 -38.28
CA GLU A 391 -44.47 -6.77 -36.86
C GLU A 391 -44.16 -5.46 -36.13
N PHE A 392 -42.97 -4.88 -36.37
CA PHE A 392 -42.58 -3.60 -35.78
C PHE A 392 -43.54 -2.45 -36.15
N GLU A 393 -43.92 -2.31 -37.43
CA GLU A 393 -44.91 -1.30 -37.85
C GLU A 393 -46.30 -1.55 -37.23
N ARG A 394 -46.71 -2.82 -37.09
CA ARG A 394 -47.96 -3.17 -36.36
C ARG A 394 -47.91 -2.80 -34.88
N TYR A 395 -46.76 -2.92 -34.21
CA TYR A 395 -46.58 -2.45 -32.83
C TYR A 395 -46.56 -0.92 -32.72
N LYS A 396 -45.85 -0.24 -33.63
CA LYS A 396 -45.77 1.23 -33.73
C LYS A 396 -47.16 1.86 -33.92
N LEU A 397 -48.01 1.29 -34.78
CA LEU A 397 -49.40 1.73 -34.96
C LEU A 397 -50.25 1.54 -33.70
N LYS A 398 -50.11 0.42 -32.98
CA LYS A 398 -50.79 0.21 -31.68
C LYS A 398 -50.38 1.24 -30.64
N ALA A 399 -49.08 1.51 -30.49
CA ALA A 399 -48.57 2.53 -29.57
C ALA A 399 -49.09 3.93 -29.92
N GLN A 400 -49.11 4.28 -31.21
CA GLN A 400 -49.62 5.58 -31.67
C GLN A 400 -51.14 5.74 -31.45
N ALA A 401 -51.92 4.65 -31.48
CA ALA A 401 -53.33 4.68 -31.14
C ALA A 401 -53.56 4.98 -29.63
N VAL A 402 -52.82 4.30 -28.74
CA VAL A 402 -52.88 4.55 -27.29
C VAL A 402 -52.50 5.99 -26.95
N LEU A 403 -51.47 6.54 -27.61
CA LEU A 403 -51.07 7.94 -27.43
C LEU A 403 -52.12 8.93 -27.97
N LYS A 404 -52.85 8.60 -29.04
CA LYS A 404 -53.96 9.44 -29.52
C LYS A 404 -55.15 9.45 -28.55
N CYS A 405 -55.47 8.32 -27.92
CA CYS A 405 -56.51 8.26 -26.88
C CYS A 405 -56.18 9.05 -25.60
N ARG A 406 -54.90 9.39 -25.38
CA ARG A 406 -54.42 10.24 -24.27
C ARG A 406 -54.56 11.75 -24.54
N ASN A 407 -54.87 12.15 -25.78
CA ASN A 407 -54.83 13.56 -26.22
C ASN A 407 -56.23 14.21 -26.31
N LEU A 408 -57.17 13.87 -25.41
CA LEU A 408 -58.31 14.75 -25.11
C LEU A 408 -57.90 15.71 -23.98
N PRO A 409 -57.98 17.05 -24.15
CA PRO A 409 -57.65 17.99 -23.08
C PRO A 409 -58.63 17.90 -21.90
N GLU A 410 -58.12 17.57 -20.71
CA GLU A 410 -58.86 17.56 -19.44
C GLU A 410 -59.07 19.00 -18.94
N GLY A 411 -59.85 19.81 -19.68
CA GLY A 411 -59.96 21.26 -19.41
C GLY A 411 -60.93 22.06 -20.28
N CYS A 412 -62.23 21.79 -20.18
CA CYS A 412 -63.30 22.73 -20.57
C CYS A 412 -64.63 22.37 -19.88
N LEU A 413 -64.87 22.93 -18.69
CA LEU A 413 -66.18 22.97 -18.03
C LEU A 413 -66.47 24.38 -17.50
N ASP A 414 -66.55 25.34 -18.42
CA ASP A 414 -67.23 26.61 -18.17
C ASP A 414 -68.49 26.65 -19.05
N GLY A 415 -69.65 26.90 -18.44
CA GLY A 415 -70.92 26.43 -18.97
C GLY A 415 -71.69 27.44 -19.81
N SER A 416 -71.48 27.46 -21.14
CA SER A 416 -72.57 27.85 -22.08
C SER A 416 -72.31 27.43 -23.54
N GLY A 417 -73.27 26.71 -24.16
CA GLY A 417 -73.42 26.70 -25.62
C GLY A 417 -73.46 25.35 -26.38
N ILE A 418 -74.60 24.62 -26.30
CA ILE A 418 -75.19 23.80 -27.41
C ILE A 418 -74.41 22.50 -27.83
N PRO A 419 -75.06 21.40 -28.27
CA PRO A 419 -76.36 20.81 -27.92
C PRO A 419 -76.22 19.40 -27.29
N ARG A 420 -77.35 18.74 -27.00
CA ARG A 420 -77.38 17.34 -26.52
C ARG A 420 -77.00 16.33 -27.62
N VAL A 421 -76.15 15.36 -27.30
CA VAL A 421 -76.29 13.97 -27.78
C VAL A 421 -76.76 13.12 -26.61
N SER A 422 -78.03 12.71 -26.63
CA SER A 422 -78.66 11.98 -25.53
C SER A 422 -78.46 10.47 -25.65
N SER A 423 -77.56 9.85 -24.87
CA SER A 423 -77.67 8.42 -24.51
C SER A 423 -76.66 7.96 -23.43
N LEU A 424 -76.87 8.37 -22.17
CA LEU A 424 -76.52 7.58 -20.97
C LEU A 424 -77.24 8.20 -19.77
N PRO A 425 -77.74 7.44 -18.78
CA PRO A 425 -78.46 8.01 -17.65
C PRO A 425 -77.53 8.82 -16.74
N VAL A 426 -78.05 9.89 -16.16
CA VAL A 426 -77.49 10.44 -14.91
C VAL A 426 -77.74 9.37 -13.85
N VAL A 427 -76.70 8.59 -13.51
CA VAL A 427 -76.77 7.60 -12.45
C VAL A 427 -76.89 8.36 -11.14
N SER A 428 -78.07 8.26 -10.51
CA SER A 428 -78.32 8.69 -9.13
C SER A 428 -77.15 8.28 -8.24
N GLU A 429 -76.66 9.21 -7.41
CA GLU A 429 -75.48 9.01 -6.55
C GLU A 429 -75.61 7.72 -5.72
N CYS A 430 -75.02 6.63 -6.22
CA CYS A 430 -74.99 5.38 -5.50
C CYS A 430 -73.82 5.45 -4.52
N SER A 431 -74.07 5.19 -3.24
CA SER A 431 -73.06 5.34 -2.19
C SER A 431 -71.81 4.49 -2.44
N SER A 432 -71.94 3.35 -3.14
CA SER A 432 -70.80 2.53 -3.56
C SER A 432 -69.96 3.18 -4.66
N CYS A 433 -70.56 3.82 -5.66
CA CYS A 433 -69.78 4.55 -6.66
C CYS A 433 -69.18 5.84 -6.10
N ALA A 434 -69.84 6.52 -5.16
CA ALA A 434 -69.24 7.66 -4.45
C ALA A 434 -67.98 7.26 -3.64
N SER A 435 -67.98 6.07 -3.02
CA SER A 435 -66.78 5.49 -2.38
C SER A 435 -65.68 5.21 -3.41
N ALA A 436 -65.99 4.47 -4.48
CA ALA A 436 -65.02 4.15 -5.53
C ALA A 436 -64.41 5.41 -6.18
N ASP A 437 -65.19 6.48 -6.31
CA ASP A 437 -64.74 7.76 -6.85
C ASP A 437 -63.85 8.52 -5.84
N ALA A 438 -64.07 8.38 -4.53
CA ALA A 438 -63.18 8.88 -3.49
C ALA A 438 -61.86 8.08 -3.44
N GLU A 439 -61.93 6.75 -3.59
CA GLU A 439 -60.78 5.85 -3.70
C GLU A 439 -59.94 6.15 -4.95
N LEU A 440 -60.58 6.45 -6.10
CA LEU A 440 -59.91 6.89 -7.32
C LEU A 440 -59.23 8.26 -7.15
N ARG A 441 -59.84 9.21 -6.45
CA ARG A 441 -59.19 10.50 -6.11
C ARG A 441 -58.00 10.29 -5.17
N HIS A 442 -58.12 9.40 -4.18
CA HIS A 442 -57.03 9.04 -3.28
C HIS A 442 -55.86 8.38 -4.05
N MET A 443 -56.14 7.39 -4.91
CA MET A 443 -55.12 6.77 -5.76
C MET A 443 -54.44 7.77 -6.71
N ARG A 444 -55.18 8.70 -7.33
CA ARG A 444 -54.59 9.79 -8.13
C ARG A 444 -53.65 10.67 -7.30
N SER A 445 -54.03 11.00 -6.06
CA SER A 445 -53.19 11.77 -5.13
C SER A 445 -51.92 11.02 -4.69
N VAL A 446 -52.04 9.71 -4.40
CA VAL A 446 -50.88 8.85 -4.10
C VAL A 446 -49.94 8.77 -5.30
N ILE A 447 -50.46 8.55 -6.51
CA ILE A 447 -49.68 8.52 -7.76
C ILE A 447 -48.97 9.86 -7.99
N ALA A 448 -49.64 11.00 -7.76
CA ALA A 448 -48.98 12.32 -7.84
C ALA A 448 -47.82 12.45 -6.84
N SER A 449 -48.02 12.06 -5.57
CA SER A 449 -46.96 12.09 -4.55
C SER A 449 -45.80 11.12 -4.84
N LEU A 450 -46.05 10.04 -5.59
CA LEU A 450 -45.02 9.10 -6.03
C LEU A 450 -44.22 9.65 -7.22
N HIS A 451 -44.86 10.33 -8.17
CA HIS A 451 -44.16 11.03 -9.24
C HIS A 451 -43.32 12.20 -8.71
N GLU A 452 -43.82 12.96 -7.73
CA GLU A 452 -43.06 14.03 -7.06
C GLU A 452 -41.82 13.47 -6.35
N LYS A 453 -41.97 12.36 -5.59
CA LYS A 453 -40.82 11.67 -4.97
C LYS A 453 -39.84 11.13 -5.99
N MET A 454 -40.32 10.58 -7.11
CA MET A 454 -39.47 10.09 -8.20
C MET A 454 -38.66 11.23 -8.83
N GLN A 455 -39.31 12.36 -9.14
CA GLN A 455 -38.64 13.55 -9.68
C GLN A 455 -37.61 14.14 -8.70
N ASN A 456 -37.91 14.17 -7.40
CA ASN A 456 -36.95 14.60 -6.38
C ASN A 456 -35.74 13.65 -6.30
N LEU A 457 -35.97 12.33 -6.35
CA LEU A 457 -34.88 11.33 -6.38
C LEU A 457 -34.03 11.42 -7.67
N GLU A 458 -34.64 11.74 -8.82
CA GLU A 458 -33.91 12.01 -10.08
C GLU A 458 -33.02 13.26 -9.95
N ILE A 459 -33.51 14.33 -9.33
CA ILE A 459 -32.75 15.55 -9.05
C ILE A 459 -31.62 15.28 -8.04
N ASP A 460 -31.89 14.59 -6.94
CA ASP A 460 -30.89 14.23 -5.93
C ASP A 460 -29.79 13.33 -6.52
N HIS A 461 -30.16 12.37 -7.36
CA HIS A 461 -29.19 11.52 -8.07
C HIS A 461 -28.36 12.31 -9.09
N ALA A 462 -28.97 13.25 -9.83
CA ALA A 462 -28.24 14.14 -10.75
C ALA A 462 -27.26 15.06 -10.01
N ASN A 463 -27.68 15.63 -8.87
CA ASN A 463 -26.84 16.43 -7.99
C ASN A 463 -25.67 15.59 -7.44
N ALA A 464 -25.95 14.41 -6.87
CA ALA A 464 -24.92 13.51 -6.35
C ALA A 464 -23.91 13.10 -7.43
N LYS A 465 -24.38 12.79 -8.66
CA LYS A 465 -23.51 12.46 -9.81
C LYS A 465 -22.55 13.61 -10.14
N LYS A 466 -23.06 14.85 -10.23
CA LYS A 466 -22.24 16.05 -10.44
C LYS A 466 -21.23 16.26 -9.30
N ASP A 467 -21.67 16.06 -8.06
CA ASP A 467 -20.85 16.13 -6.84
C ASP A 467 -19.70 15.10 -6.87
N HIS A 468 -19.93 13.90 -7.41
CA HIS A 468 -18.90 12.88 -7.62
C HIS A 468 -17.98 13.22 -8.79
N GLU A 469 -18.50 13.72 -9.91
CA GLU A 469 -17.69 14.15 -11.06
C GLU A 469 -16.71 15.26 -10.66
N GLU A 470 -17.16 16.29 -9.92
CA GLU A 470 -16.29 17.35 -9.40
C GLU A 470 -15.20 16.82 -8.44
N LYS A 471 -15.54 15.86 -7.57
CA LYS A 471 -14.56 15.21 -6.68
C LYS A 471 -13.53 14.40 -7.47
N CYS A 472 -13.95 13.67 -8.50
CA CYS A 472 -13.06 12.93 -9.40
C CYS A 472 -12.12 13.87 -10.15
N SER A 473 -12.61 14.96 -10.75
CA SER A 473 -11.77 15.94 -11.44
C SER A 473 -10.76 16.62 -10.50
N ARG A 474 -11.13 16.92 -9.25
CA ARG A 474 -10.20 17.46 -8.25
C ARG A 474 -9.10 16.46 -7.88
N LEU A 475 -9.43 15.20 -7.66
CA LEU A 475 -8.45 14.14 -7.38
C LEU A 475 -7.50 13.92 -8.57
N GLN A 476 -8.04 13.90 -9.80
CA GLN A 476 -7.23 13.82 -11.02
C GLN A 476 -6.26 15.00 -11.16
N GLY A 477 -6.69 16.22 -10.81
CA GLY A 477 -5.84 17.40 -10.75
C GLY A 477 -4.67 17.23 -9.78
N THR A 478 -4.95 16.87 -8.52
CA THR A 478 -3.89 16.65 -7.51
C THR A 478 -2.94 15.50 -7.87
N ILE A 479 -3.43 14.44 -8.52
CA ILE A 479 -2.58 13.36 -9.05
C ILE A 479 -1.64 13.89 -10.14
N ALA A 480 -2.13 14.71 -11.07
CA ALA A 480 -1.31 15.31 -12.13
C ALA A 480 -0.27 16.31 -11.58
N GLU A 481 -0.65 17.13 -10.59
CA GLU A 481 0.27 18.02 -9.86
C GLU A 481 1.38 17.23 -9.16
N MET A 482 1.03 16.13 -8.47
CA MET A 482 1.98 15.25 -7.80
C MET A 482 2.94 14.58 -8.80
N GLN A 483 2.41 14.04 -9.91
CA GLN A 483 3.22 13.44 -10.98
C GLN A 483 4.18 14.45 -11.61
N LEU A 484 3.74 15.68 -11.86
CA LEU A 484 4.58 16.76 -12.37
C LEU A 484 5.69 17.13 -11.37
N SER A 485 5.36 17.21 -10.08
CA SER A 485 6.36 17.47 -9.02
C SER A 485 7.43 16.38 -8.95
N GLN A 486 7.04 15.10 -9.07
CA GLN A 486 7.95 13.96 -9.09
C GLN A 486 8.82 13.94 -10.35
N ALA A 487 8.24 14.24 -11.52
CA ALA A 487 8.99 14.35 -12.78
C ALA A 487 10.06 15.45 -12.69
N ASN A 488 9.71 16.61 -12.14
CA ASN A 488 10.63 17.73 -11.93
C ASN A 488 11.76 17.37 -10.96
N LEU A 489 11.45 16.80 -9.78
CA LEU A 489 12.45 16.33 -8.81
C LEU A 489 13.39 15.27 -9.41
N THR A 490 12.87 14.36 -10.23
CA THR A 490 13.69 13.35 -10.90
C THR A 490 14.55 13.96 -12.01
N SER A 491 14.08 15.01 -12.70
CA SER A 491 14.88 15.77 -13.67
C SER A 491 16.03 16.52 -13.00
N GLU A 492 15.75 17.21 -11.90
CA GLU A 492 16.74 17.92 -11.09
C GLU A 492 17.83 16.97 -10.56
N LEU A 493 17.44 15.81 -10.00
CA LEU A 493 18.41 14.81 -9.54
C LEU A 493 19.28 14.27 -10.68
N ARG A 494 18.71 14.03 -11.88
CA ARG A 494 19.51 13.64 -13.06
C ARG A 494 20.49 14.74 -13.46
N HIS A 495 20.09 16.01 -13.43
CA HIS A 495 20.96 17.13 -13.77
C HIS A 495 22.14 17.24 -12.79
N GLN A 496 21.89 17.14 -11.47
CA GLN A 496 22.93 17.13 -10.45
C GLN A 496 23.87 15.91 -10.56
N MET A 497 23.37 14.75 -10.99
CA MET A 497 24.20 13.57 -11.27
C MET A 497 25.07 13.78 -12.52
N GLN A 498 24.51 14.36 -13.60
CA GLN A 498 25.26 14.69 -14.81
C GLN A 498 26.35 15.73 -14.54
N GLN A 499 26.06 16.79 -13.78
CA GLN A 499 27.05 17.79 -13.38
C GLN A 499 28.25 17.13 -12.66
N LYS A 500 27.99 16.26 -11.67
CA LYS A 500 29.04 15.53 -10.94
C LYS A 500 29.85 14.59 -11.84
N VAL A 501 29.25 14.01 -12.88
CA VAL A 501 30.00 13.23 -13.88
C VAL A 501 30.93 14.15 -14.68
N CYS A 502 30.45 15.29 -15.18
CA CYS A 502 31.28 16.25 -15.90
C CYS A 502 32.43 16.81 -15.04
N GLU A 503 32.19 17.13 -13.76
CA GLU A 503 33.22 17.57 -12.81
C GLU A 503 34.32 16.50 -12.62
N VAL A 504 33.94 15.22 -12.52
CA VAL A 504 34.88 14.09 -12.40
C VAL A 504 35.62 13.82 -13.71
N GLU A 505 34.97 13.96 -14.86
CA GLU A 505 35.59 13.85 -16.18
C GLU A 505 36.61 14.97 -16.43
N GLU A 506 36.28 16.21 -16.02
CA GLU A 506 37.23 17.33 -16.04
C GLU A 506 38.45 17.07 -15.15
N GLU A 507 38.28 16.64 -13.90
CA GLU A 507 39.42 16.35 -13.01
C GLU A 507 40.25 15.16 -13.50
N MET A 508 39.63 14.14 -14.07
CA MET A 508 40.35 13.07 -14.78
C MET A 508 41.15 13.62 -15.97
N GLN A 509 40.59 14.55 -16.75
CA GLN A 509 41.29 15.14 -17.89
C GLN A 509 42.41 16.10 -17.47
N LYS A 510 42.23 16.85 -16.37
CA LYS A 510 43.29 17.66 -15.72
C LYS A 510 44.41 16.77 -15.19
N GLN A 511 44.11 15.61 -14.60
CA GLN A 511 45.11 14.62 -14.20
C GLN A 511 45.88 14.05 -15.40
N ARG A 512 45.19 13.67 -16.49
CA ARG A 512 45.83 13.22 -17.74
C ARG A 512 46.74 14.28 -18.35
N ALA A 513 46.35 15.55 -18.33
CA ALA A 513 47.20 16.65 -18.80
C ALA A 513 48.47 16.76 -17.96
N ARG A 514 48.37 16.74 -16.62
CA ARG A 514 49.53 16.76 -15.71
C ARG A 514 50.46 15.56 -15.90
N THR A 515 49.94 14.36 -16.15
CA THR A 515 50.82 13.18 -16.38
C THR A 515 51.51 13.24 -17.74
N LEU A 516 50.86 13.76 -18.78
CA LEU A 516 51.50 14.03 -20.08
C LEU A 516 52.59 15.11 -19.97
N GLU A 517 52.36 16.16 -19.19
CA GLU A 517 53.34 17.23 -18.95
C GLU A 517 54.59 16.70 -18.22
N VAL A 518 54.41 15.90 -17.16
CA VAL A 518 55.52 15.24 -16.45
C VAL A 518 56.26 14.25 -17.36
N LEU A 519 55.57 13.50 -18.22
CA LEU A 519 56.22 12.63 -19.21
C LEU A 519 57.07 13.43 -20.20
N ALA A 520 56.56 14.57 -20.70
CA ALA A 520 57.30 15.47 -21.59
C ALA A 520 58.48 16.18 -20.88
N GLU A 521 58.40 16.44 -19.58
CA GLU A 521 59.54 16.89 -18.77
C GLU A 521 60.62 15.79 -18.66
N LYS A 522 60.21 14.55 -18.36
CA LYS A 522 61.17 13.42 -18.30
C LYS A 522 61.76 13.05 -19.64
N GLU A 523 61.05 13.25 -20.75
CA GLU A 523 61.62 13.11 -22.09
C GLU A 523 62.68 14.18 -22.38
N LYS A 524 62.47 15.44 -21.94
CA LYS A 524 63.49 16.51 -22.01
C LYS A 524 64.70 16.22 -21.13
N GLU A 525 64.52 15.73 -19.90
CA GLU A 525 65.62 15.28 -19.02
C GLU A 525 66.42 14.14 -19.67
N LEU A 526 65.74 13.19 -20.31
CA LEU A 526 66.38 12.12 -21.06
C LEU A 526 67.14 12.64 -22.30
N GLU A 527 66.66 13.67 -22.99
CA GLU A 527 67.39 14.26 -24.12
C GLU A 527 68.59 15.11 -23.69
N VAL A 528 68.47 15.83 -22.56
CA VAL A 528 69.60 16.55 -21.94
C VAL A 528 70.67 15.55 -21.46
N THR A 529 70.28 14.44 -20.83
CA THR A 529 71.25 13.41 -20.42
C THR A 529 71.87 12.65 -21.60
N LYS A 530 71.10 12.35 -22.67
CA LYS A 530 71.64 11.85 -23.95
C LYS A 530 72.68 12.80 -24.55
N THR A 531 72.37 14.09 -24.66
CA THR A 531 73.28 15.08 -25.29
C THR A 531 74.53 15.33 -24.44
N ILE A 532 74.43 15.28 -23.10
CA ILE A 532 75.60 15.26 -22.21
C ILE A 532 76.44 13.99 -22.42
N LEU A 533 75.83 12.80 -22.50
CA LEU A 533 76.55 11.54 -22.73
C LEU A 533 77.24 11.49 -24.11
N VAL A 534 76.60 12.02 -25.15
CA VAL A 534 77.20 12.17 -26.49
C VAL A 534 78.37 13.16 -26.45
N SER A 535 78.25 14.25 -25.69
CA SER A 535 79.33 15.23 -25.48
C SER A 535 80.52 14.63 -24.73
N ILE A 536 80.28 13.85 -23.67
CA ILE A 536 81.34 13.13 -22.94
C ILE A 536 82.00 12.10 -23.86
N ARG A 537 81.22 11.37 -24.66
CA ARG A 537 81.75 10.40 -25.63
C ARG A 537 82.60 11.06 -26.72
N SER A 538 82.21 12.23 -27.22
CA SER A 538 83.02 12.97 -28.20
C SER A 538 84.29 13.55 -27.57
N GLN A 539 84.24 14.02 -26.32
CA GLN A 539 85.43 14.43 -25.57
C GLN A 539 86.40 13.27 -25.32
N GLN A 540 85.91 12.07 -25.00
CA GLN A 540 86.74 10.87 -24.86
C GLN A 540 87.37 10.43 -26.20
N MET A 541 86.62 10.50 -27.30
CA MET A 541 87.13 10.19 -28.65
C MET A 541 88.16 11.22 -29.13
N ASN A 542 88.05 12.48 -28.69
CA ASN A 542 89.03 13.54 -28.97
C ASN A 542 90.26 13.52 -28.02
N ALA A 543 90.33 12.55 -27.10
CA ALA A 543 91.39 12.45 -26.09
C ALA A 543 92.23 11.15 -26.19
N ALA A 544 92.03 10.36 -27.25
CA ALA A 544 92.74 9.10 -27.48
C ALA A 544 93.20 8.97 -28.94
N ASP A 545 94.51 9.09 -29.17
CA ASP A 545 95.16 8.79 -30.45
C ASP A 545 95.24 7.26 -30.68
N PRO A 546 95.33 6.76 -31.93
CA PRO A 546 94.85 5.42 -32.28
C PRO A 546 95.93 4.32 -32.26
N VAL A 547 95.59 3.17 -31.64
CA VAL A 547 96.24 1.87 -31.91
C VAL A 547 95.21 0.73 -31.85
N ASP A 548 95.11 -0.04 -32.93
CA ASP A 548 94.63 -1.44 -32.97
C ASP A 548 95.85 -2.29 -33.37
N PRO A 549 96.10 -3.45 -32.74
CA PRO A 549 95.69 -4.68 -33.42
C PRO A 549 95.27 -5.85 -32.51
N THR A 550 94.18 -6.52 -32.89
CA THR A 550 93.98 -7.99 -32.88
C THR A 550 94.41 -8.82 -31.66
N GLN A 551 93.46 -9.52 -31.03
CA GLN A 551 93.32 -10.99 -31.14
C GLN A 551 92.06 -11.50 -30.41
N ALA A 552 91.60 -12.70 -30.76
CA ALA A 552 90.36 -13.27 -30.25
C ALA A 552 90.60 -14.37 -29.21
N ASN A 553 89.94 -14.27 -28.05
CA ASN A 553 89.49 -15.44 -27.29
C ASN A 553 88.31 -15.08 -26.35
N VAL A 554 87.63 -16.10 -25.82
CA VAL A 554 86.47 -16.03 -24.90
C VAL A 554 85.22 -15.40 -25.53
N SER A 555 84.52 -16.20 -26.34
CA SER A 555 83.10 -15.97 -26.66
C SER A 555 82.24 -16.18 -25.40
N ALA A 556 81.99 -15.11 -24.63
CA ALA A 556 81.11 -15.15 -23.47
C ALA A 556 79.67 -15.54 -23.87
N GLN A 557 79.03 -16.39 -23.06
CA GLN A 557 77.68 -16.90 -23.34
C GLN A 557 76.59 -15.83 -23.12
N PRO A 558 75.57 -15.73 -23.98
CA PRO A 558 74.34 -15.01 -23.67
C PRO A 558 73.42 -15.88 -22.77
N VAL A 559 73.77 -16.06 -21.49
CA VAL A 559 72.93 -16.80 -20.55
C VAL A 559 71.75 -15.95 -20.09
N THR A 560 70.55 -16.44 -20.45
CA THR A 560 69.21 -16.06 -20.00
C THR A 560 69.13 -15.26 -18.68
N PHE A 561 68.75 -13.98 -18.74
CA PHE A 561 68.37 -13.25 -17.52
C PHE A 561 66.92 -13.54 -17.13
N ARG A 562 66.72 -14.50 -16.22
CA ARG A 562 65.40 -14.83 -15.66
C ARG A 562 64.87 -13.69 -14.77
N LYS A 563 63.62 -13.31 -15.00
CA LYS A 563 62.85 -12.39 -14.16
C LYS A 563 62.35 -13.10 -12.89
N SER A 564 63.01 -12.90 -11.75
CA SER A 564 62.56 -13.38 -10.43
C SER A 564 62.91 -12.42 -9.29
N ARG A 565 62.10 -12.48 -8.22
CA ARG A 565 62.11 -11.56 -7.06
C ARG A 565 63.39 -11.62 -6.22
N SER A 566 63.69 -10.48 -5.58
CA SER A 566 64.19 -10.43 -4.20
C SER A 566 63.27 -9.53 -3.35
N ARG A 567 63.41 -9.57 -2.03
CA ARG A 567 62.54 -8.96 -1.00
C ARG A 567 63.43 -8.29 0.06
N GLU A 568 62.81 -7.58 1.00
CA GLU A 568 63.40 -7.13 2.28
C GLU A 568 64.45 -5.98 2.19
N PHE A 569 64.71 -5.20 3.26
CA PHE A 569 64.17 -5.18 4.63
C PHE A 569 64.03 -3.73 5.15
N GLY A 570 63.16 -3.50 6.14
CA GLY A 570 63.37 -2.47 7.18
C GLY A 570 62.10 -1.97 7.89
N GLU A 571 62.06 -1.72 9.20
CA GLU A 571 62.71 -2.34 10.39
C GLU A 571 61.94 -1.81 11.64
N ARG A 572 62.02 -2.49 12.80
CA ARG A 572 61.62 -2.02 14.17
C ARG A 572 60.10 -1.94 14.47
N LEU A 573 59.59 -2.24 15.68
CA LEU A 573 60.16 -2.82 16.92
C LEU A 573 59.01 -3.47 17.75
N GLY A 574 59.32 -4.41 18.65
CA GLY A 574 58.42 -4.91 19.73
C GLY A 574 59.15 -4.85 21.08
N PRO A 575 58.86 -5.71 22.10
CA PRO A 575 57.73 -6.63 22.35
C PRO A 575 57.15 -6.49 23.80
N VAL A 576 56.34 -7.44 24.33
CA VAL A 576 56.44 -8.01 25.73
C VAL A 576 55.34 -9.08 26.08
N GLN A 577 55.84 -10.26 26.48
CA GLN A 577 55.38 -11.38 27.36
C GLN A 577 53.92 -11.63 27.84
N ASP A 578 53.53 -12.92 27.68
CA ASP A 578 52.93 -13.88 28.64
C ASP A 578 51.86 -13.52 29.70
N ARG A 579 50.80 -14.35 29.78
CA ARG A 579 50.53 -15.14 31.00
C ARG A 579 49.67 -16.41 30.81
N ARG A 580 49.89 -17.38 31.71
CA ARG A 580 49.36 -18.76 31.72
C ARG A 580 47.97 -18.88 32.39
N ARG A 581 47.20 -19.92 32.05
CA ARG A 581 46.79 -21.00 32.99
C ARG A 581 46.05 -22.18 32.35
N ASN A 582 46.31 -23.39 32.85
CA ASN A 582 45.42 -24.54 32.71
C ASN A 582 44.30 -24.49 33.76
N SER A 583 43.19 -25.18 33.51
CA SER A 583 42.47 -25.97 34.51
C SER A 583 41.65 -27.06 33.81
N ASP A 584 41.89 -28.32 34.16
CA ASP A 584 41.14 -29.48 33.68
C ASP A 584 39.84 -29.68 34.48
N CYS A 585 38.88 -30.43 33.92
CA CYS A 585 38.13 -31.50 34.59
C CYS A 585 37.17 -32.20 33.60
N ALA A 586 36.74 -33.43 33.91
CA ALA A 586 36.05 -34.31 32.95
C ALA A 586 34.93 -35.17 33.58
N GLY A 587 34.06 -35.69 32.71
CA GLY A 587 33.20 -36.85 32.99
C GLY A 587 31.74 -36.55 33.36
N GLY A 588 30.81 -37.37 32.84
CA GLY A 588 29.38 -37.30 33.19
C GLY A 588 28.45 -37.94 32.17
N ILE A 589 28.30 -39.27 32.19
CA ILE A 589 27.24 -40.01 31.48
C ILE A 589 26.16 -40.38 32.52
N VAL A 590 24.87 -40.17 32.21
CA VAL A 590 23.74 -41.00 32.69
C VAL A 590 22.47 -40.73 31.85
N MET A 591 21.64 -41.74 31.68
CA MET A 591 20.34 -41.69 30.98
C MET A 591 19.18 -41.51 31.97
N ALA A 592 18.15 -40.75 31.60
CA ALA A 592 16.81 -40.86 32.20
C ALA A 592 15.68 -40.44 31.21
N ARG A 593 14.81 -41.39 30.87
CA ARG A 593 13.42 -41.18 30.39
C ARG A 593 12.51 -40.96 31.64
N PRO A 594 11.24 -40.48 31.56
CA PRO A 594 10.23 -40.98 30.62
C PRO A 594 9.14 -39.99 30.11
N LEU A 595 8.32 -40.45 29.14
CA LEU A 595 6.83 -40.45 29.02
C LEU A 595 5.98 -39.26 29.55
N SER A 596 4.79 -38.92 29.02
CA SER A 596 3.94 -39.56 27.98
C SER A 596 2.93 -38.56 27.37
N ASP A 597 2.61 -38.77 26.07
CA ASP A 597 1.30 -38.68 25.35
C ASP A 597 0.40 -37.42 25.46
N ALA A 598 -0.43 -37.04 24.47
CA ALA A 598 -0.78 -37.68 23.18
C ALA A 598 -1.16 -36.65 22.07
N ASP A 599 -0.93 -37.05 20.82
CA ASP A 599 -1.78 -36.96 19.60
C ASP A 599 -2.96 -35.96 19.46
N SER A 600 -3.36 -35.47 18.27
CA SER A 600 -2.85 -35.42 16.87
C SER A 600 -3.83 -34.48 16.08
N TYR A 601 -3.92 -34.26 14.75
CA TYR A 601 -3.42 -34.85 13.49
C TYR A 601 -3.45 -33.74 12.40
N SER A 602 -2.34 -33.31 11.79
CA SER A 602 -1.69 -33.78 10.54
C SER A 602 -2.36 -33.43 9.18
N SER A 603 -1.63 -32.66 8.35
CA SER A 603 -1.54 -32.72 6.87
C SER A 603 -0.50 -31.68 6.41
N PHE A 604 0.80 -31.97 6.29
CA PHE A 604 1.52 -32.80 5.31
C PHE A 604 1.87 -32.08 3.99
N VAL A 605 3.12 -31.58 3.92
CA VAL A 605 3.98 -31.59 2.72
C VAL A 605 5.39 -31.97 3.20
N ASP A 606 6.15 -32.68 2.37
CA ASP A 606 7.43 -33.30 2.70
C ASP A 606 8.62 -32.44 2.20
N GLU A 607 9.68 -32.29 3.00
CA GLU A 607 10.88 -31.50 2.66
C GLU A 607 12.13 -32.32 3.01
N SER A 608 12.82 -32.79 1.96
CA SER A 608 13.97 -33.71 2.08
C SER A 608 15.30 -33.03 1.78
N HIS A 609 16.29 -33.33 2.62
CA HIS A 609 17.67 -32.85 2.47
C HIS A 609 18.33 -33.38 1.19
N ILE A 610 19.16 -32.54 0.55
CA ILE A 610 20.22 -32.99 -0.36
C ILE A 610 21.55 -32.38 0.09
N GLU A 611 22.56 -33.23 0.22
CA GLU A 611 23.91 -32.86 0.71
C GLU A 611 24.77 -32.24 -0.40
N ALA A 612 25.64 -31.30 -0.02
CA ALA A 612 26.59 -30.66 -0.95
C ALA A 612 27.87 -31.51 -1.10
N CYS A 613 27.87 -32.46 -2.05
CA CYS A 613 29.06 -33.25 -2.38
C CYS A 613 30.17 -32.39 -3.01
N SER A 614 31.34 -32.37 -2.37
CA SER A 614 32.57 -31.86 -2.95
C SER A 614 33.23 -32.93 -3.84
N VAL A 615 33.59 -32.57 -5.08
CA VAL A 615 34.34 -33.44 -5.99
C VAL A 615 35.52 -32.67 -6.58
N SER A 616 36.71 -33.27 -6.54
CA SER A 616 37.96 -32.69 -7.01
C SER A 616 38.30 -33.12 -8.45
N PRO A 617 38.92 -32.24 -9.27
CA PRO A 617 39.35 -32.60 -10.62
C PRO A 617 40.79 -33.14 -10.62
N THR A 618 40.96 -34.45 -10.86
CA THR A 618 42.25 -35.07 -11.18
C THR A 618 42.09 -36.06 -12.33
N THR A 619 42.54 -35.71 -13.54
CA THR A 619 42.83 -36.69 -14.61
C THR A 619 43.96 -36.15 -15.51
N LEU A 620 44.73 -37.05 -16.11
CA LEU A 620 45.96 -36.78 -16.85
C LEU A 620 45.79 -36.92 -18.37
N ALA A 621 46.84 -36.45 -19.07
CA ALA A 621 47.35 -36.92 -20.37
C ALA A 621 47.10 -36.04 -21.61
N ALA A 622 48.23 -35.66 -22.24
CA ALA A 622 48.33 -35.36 -23.67
C ALA A 622 48.80 -36.63 -24.41
N PRO A 623 48.79 -36.66 -25.76
CA PRO A 623 50.05 -36.34 -26.44
C PRO A 623 49.97 -35.67 -27.84
N LEU A 624 51.00 -34.84 -28.11
CA LEU A 624 51.69 -34.62 -29.40
C LEU A 624 50.99 -33.89 -30.59
N SER A 625 51.47 -32.65 -30.80
CA SER A 625 52.12 -32.17 -32.05
C SER A 625 51.37 -32.14 -33.39
N LEU A 626 51.11 -30.93 -33.91
CA LEU A 626 52.05 -30.21 -34.82
C LEU A 626 51.36 -29.03 -35.55
N SER A 627 51.88 -27.80 -35.45
CA SER A 627 52.01 -26.81 -36.56
C SER A 627 52.49 -25.44 -36.08
N THR A 628 53.42 -24.83 -36.81
CA THR A 628 54.04 -23.54 -36.44
C THR A 628 53.30 -22.36 -37.07
N ALA A 629 52.31 -21.78 -36.38
CA ALA A 629 51.62 -20.58 -36.87
C ALA A 629 51.05 -19.66 -35.77
N SER A 630 51.33 -18.36 -35.91
CA SER A 630 50.54 -17.23 -35.37
C SER A 630 50.52 -16.97 -33.84
N ASN A 631 51.67 -16.55 -33.27
CA ASN A 631 51.74 -15.91 -31.94
C ASN A 631 50.76 -14.72 -31.78
N ALA A 632 50.36 -14.09 -32.89
CA ALA A 632 49.36 -13.02 -32.92
C ALA A 632 47.93 -13.50 -32.58
N THR A 633 47.64 -14.80 -32.72
CA THR A 633 46.32 -15.39 -32.44
C THR A 633 46.22 -15.84 -30.98
N GLU A 634 47.29 -16.44 -30.42
CA GLU A 634 47.38 -16.72 -28.97
C GLU A 634 47.27 -15.43 -28.15
N ALA A 635 48.00 -14.38 -28.52
CA ALA A 635 47.91 -13.08 -27.85
C ALA A 635 46.48 -12.48 -27.93
N ARG A 636 45.73 -12.78 -29.00
CA ARG A 636 44.34 -12.35 -29.17
C ARG A 636 43.39 -13.15 -28.28
N ASN A 637 43.57 -14.48 -28.19
CA ASN A 637 42.81 -15.34 -27.28
C ASN A 637 43.04 -14.93 -25.82
N ILE A 638 44.29 -14.75 -25.39
CA ILE A 638 44.62 -14.33 -24.01
C ILE A 638 43.97 -12.98 -23.68
N PHE A 639 43.93 -12.04 -24.63
CA PHE A 639 43.23 -10.78 -24.45
C PHE A 639 41.71 -10.96 -24.33
N TYR A 640 41.09 -11.79 -25.17
CA TYR A 640 39.66 -12.10 -25.07
C TYR A 640 39.29 -12.86 -23.79
N GLU A 641 40.12 -13.80 -23.32
CA GLU A 641 39.95 -14.51 -22.05
C GLU A 641 40.06 -13.54 -20.86
N GLN A 642 41.04 -12.62 -20.86
CA GLN A 642 41.11 -11.58 -19.85
C GLN A 642 39.91 -10.62 -19.91
N GLN A 643 39.41 -10.28 -21.10
CA GLN A 643 38.23 -9.45 -21.28
C GLN A 643 36.96 -10.15 -20.77
N LEU A 644 36.84 -11.47 -21.00
CA LEU A 644 35.78 -12.33 -20.48
C LEU A 644 35.83 -12.45 -18.95
N ALA A 645 36.97 -12.82 -18.37
CA ALA A 645 37.14 -12.94 -16.92
C ALA A 645 36.87 -11.59 -16.19
N LYS A 646 37.20 -10.47 -16.83
CA LYS A 646 36.88 -9.12 -16.30
C LYS A 646 35.37 -8.85 -16.35
N ARG A 647 34.70 -9.19 -17.45
CA ARG A 647 33.23 -9.10 -17.58
C ARG A 647 32.50 -10.04 -16.62
N GLU A 648 33.01 -11.24 -16.40
CA GLU A 648 32.46 -12.23 -15.49
C GLU A 648 32.58 -11.76 -14.03
N LYS A 649 33.72 -11.15 -13.66
CA LYS A 649 33.90 -10.47 -12.37
C LYS A 649 32.95 -9.27 -12.21
N GLU A 650 32.81 -8.42 -13.23
CA GLU A 650 31.82 -7.31 -13.24
C GLU A 650 30.39 -7.85 -13.04
N LEU A 651 30.04 -8.99 -13.65
CA LEU A 651 28.73 -9.65 -13.52
C LEU A 651 28.52 -10.27 -12.13
N ILE A 652 29.56 -10.86 -11.54
CA ILE A 652 29.54 -11.39 -10.16
C ILE A 652 29.37 -10.25 -9.15
N GLU A 653 30.11 -9.15 -9.29
CA GLU A 653 30.00 -7.97 -8.42
C GLU A 653 28.62 -7.33 -8.51
N MET A 654 28.06 -7.18 -9.72
CA MET A 654 26.69 -6.70 -9.92
C MET A 654 25.64 -7.63 -9.31
N ARG A 655 25.79 -8.97 -9.44
CA ARG A 655 24.93 -9.95 -8.76
C ARG A 655 25.04 -9.85 -7.23
N GLN A 656 26.25 -9.66 -6.71
CA GLN A 656 26.48 -9.58 -5.26
C GLN A 656 25.89 -8.30 -4.66
N VAL A 657 25.99 -7.16 -5.36
CA VAL A 657 25.30 -5.92 -5.00
C VAL A 657 23.78 -6.09 -5.07
N PHE A 658 23.25 -6.72 -6.13
CA PHE A 658 21.81 -6.96 -6.26
C PHE A 658 21.26 -7.85 -5.14
N VAL A 659 21.94 -8.96 -4.81
CA VAL A 659 21.58 -9.86 -3.70
C VAL A 659 21.65 -9.13 -2.36
N CYS A 660 22.66 -8.30 -2.13
CA CYS A 660 22.77 -7.51 -0.90
C CYS A 660 21.65 -6.47 -0.77
N PHE A 661 21.30 -5.78 -1.88
CA PHE A 661 20.17 -4.86 -1.93
C PHE A 661 18.83 -5.58 -1.64
N PHE A 662 18.59 -6.73 -2.28
CA PHE A 662 17.39 -7.53 -2.06
C PHE A 662 17.29 -8.05 -0.63
N LYS A 663 18.41 -8.48 -0.03
CA LYS A 663 18.46 -8.94 1.36
C LYS A 663 18.14 -7.82 2.34
N ASN A 664 18.74 -6.64 2.17
CA ASN A 664 18.46 -5.48 3.02
C ASN A 664 16.99 -5.02 2.88
N ALA A 665 16.42 -5.05 1.67
CA ALA A 665 15.01 -4.75 1.44
C ALA A 665 14.09 -5.77 2.14
N LEU A 666 14.42 -7.06 2.07
CA LEU A 666 13.68 -8.12 2.77
C LEU A 666 13.75 -7.96 4.28
N GLU A 667 14.94 -7.80 4.86
CA GLU A 667 15.13 -7.59 6.31
C GLU A 667 14.40 -6.34 6.82
N THR A 668 14.39 -5.25 6.03
CA THR A 668 13.61 -4.04 6.33
C THR A 668 12.10 -4.35 6.31
N SER A 669 11.61 -5.08 5.31
CA SER A 669 10.20 -5.45 5.22
C SER A 669 9.74 -6.36 6.37
N GLU A 670 10.59 -7.30 6.81
CA GLU A 670 10.29 -8.13 7.98
C GLU A 670 10.30 -7.31 9.29
N SER A 671 11.21 -6.34 9.44
CA SER A 671 11.22 -5.44 10.61
C SER A 671 9.92 -4.66 10.69
N ASN A 672 9.52 -4.01 9.58
CA ASN A 672 8.28 -3.26 9.49
C ASN A 672 7.05 -4.16 9.77
N MET A 673 7.03 -5.40 9.27
CA MET A 673 5.95 -6.35 9.54
C MET A 673 5.89 -6.77 11.02
N ARG A 674 7.04 -7.01 11.67
CA ARG A 674 7.12 -7.31 13.11
C ARG A 674 6.66 -6.11 13.96
N GLU A 675 7.03 -4.88 13.59
CA GLU A 675 6.57 -3.66 14.24
C GLU A 675 5.06 -3.44 14.08
N ILE A 676 4.50 -3.67 12.89
CA ILE A 676 3.04 -3.59 12.64
C ILE A 676 2.28 -4.63 13.46
N GLN A 677 2.77 -5.87 13.54
CA GLN A 677 2.18 -6.92 14.38
C GLN A 677 2.21 -6.55 15.86
N GLN A 678 3.34 -6.06 16.37
CA GLN A 678 3.48 -5.60 17.75
C GLN A 678 2.55 -4.41 18.05
N ALA A 679 2.42 -3.46 17.11
CA ALA A 679 1.53 -2.32 17.24
C ALA A 679 0.04 -2.70 17.21
N SER A 680 -0.35 -3.73 16.44
CA SER A 680 -1.71 -4.29 16.51
C SER A 680 -1.95 -4.90 17.88
N LEU A 681 -1.11 -5.85 18.30
CA LEU A 681 -1.27 -6.59 19.55
C LEU A 681 -1.29 -5.64 20.77
N THR A 682 -0.54 -4.53 20.73
CA THR A 682 -0.59 -3.48 21.75
C THR A 682 -1.94 -2.72 21.75
N LYS A 683 -2.54 -2.44 20.59
CA LYS A 683 -3.89 -1.88 20.50
C LYS A 683 -4.94 -2.88 20.97
N ASP A 684 -4.82 -4.14 20.61
CA ASP A 684 -5.76 -5.21 21.00
C ASP A 684 -5.80 -5.37 22.53
N LEU A 685 -4.64 -5.27 23.21
CA LEU A 685 -4.55 -5.21 24.67
C LEU A 685 -5.21 -3.94 25.26
N GLN A 686 -5.01 -2.76 24.65
CA GLN A 686 -5.67 -1.52 25.07
C GLN A 686 -7.20 -1.59 24.88
N HIS A 687 -7.67 -2.17 23.78
CA HIS A 687 -9.08 -2.42 23.53
C HIS A 687 -9.66 -3.42 24.54
N TYR A 688 -8.93 -4.47 24.89
CA TYR A 688 -9.33 -5.40 25.96
C TYR A 688 -9.48 -4.69 27.31
N GLU A 689 -8.51 -3.86 27.71
CA GLU A 689 -8.58 -3.04 28.93
C GLU A 689 -9.80 -2.10 28.94
N ILE A 690 -10.12 -1.46 27.81
CA ILE A 690 -11.28 -0.58 27.68
C ILE A 690 -12.57 -1.39 27.77
N ILE A 691 -12.63 -2.57 27.14
CA ILE A 691 -13.77 -3.48 27.18
C ILE A 691 -14.02 -3.99 28.61
N GLU A 692 -12.98 -4.29 29.40
CA GLU A 692 -13.19 -4.65 30.82
C GLU A 692 -13.70 -3.47 31.66
N LYS A 693 -13.14 -2.27 31.49
CA LYS A 693 -13.62 -1.06 32.19
C LYS A 693 -15.09 -0.78 31.88
N LEU A 694 -15.49 -0.90 30.61
CA LEU A 694 -16.89 -0.75 30.19
C LEU A 694 -17.78 -1.88 30.72
N LYS A 695 -17.30 -3.13 30.78
CA LYS A 695 -18.03 -4.25 31.42
C LYS A 695 -18.24 -4.01 32.92
N ASP A 696 -17.25 -3.46 33.63
CA ASP A 696 -17.40 -3.09 35.05
C ASP A 696 -18.34 -1.90 35.26
N GLU A 697 -18.32 -0.91 34.37
CA GLU A 697 -19.27 0.20 34.41
C GLU A 697 -20.71 -0.28 34.11
N ILE A 698 -20.89 -1.16 33.12
CA ILE A 698 -22.18 -1.84 32.86
C ILE A 698 -22.63 -2.63 34.10
N ARG A 699 -21.77 -3.48 34.68
CA ARG A 699 -22.08 -4.20 35.94
C ARG A 699 -22.43 -3.26 37.10
N SER A 700 -21.81 -2.07 37.17
CA SER A 700 -22.13 -1.04 38.16
C SER A 700 -23.49 -0.40 37.91
N LEU A 701 -23.83 -0.12 36.65
CA LEU A 701 -25.10 0.48 36.24
C LEU A 701 -26.26 -0.52 36.37
N GLU A 702 -26.09 -1.77 35.95
CA GLU A 702 -27.01 -2.89 36.24
C GLU A 702 -27.17 -3.09 37.75
N GLY A 703 -26.06 -3.03 38.49
CA GLY A 703 -26.03 -3.13 39.95
C GLY A 703 -26.78 -2.01 40.69
N LYS A 704 -26.89 -0.83 40.07
CA LYS A 704 -27.71 0.31 40.53
C LYS A 704 -29.16 0.21 40.05
N LEU A 705 -29.39 -0.17 38.79
CA LEU A 705 -30.72 -0.33 38.22
C LEU A 705 -31.51 -1.42 38.96
N THR A 706 -30.89 -2.58 39.21
CA THR A 706 -31.47 -3.65 40.05
C THR A 706 -31.74 -3.24 41.50
N PHE A 707 -31.05 -2.22 42.02
CA PHE A 707 -31.35 -1.63 43.32
C PHE A 707 -32.57 -0.70 43.25
N TYR A 708 -32.65 0.18 42.24
CA TYR A 708 -33.76 1.11 42.04
C TYR A 708 -35.07 0.44 41.57
N SER A 709 -35.00 -0.68 40.84
CA SER A 709 -36.18 -1.41 40.32
C SER A 709 -36.82 -2.38 41.32
N GLY A 710 -36.30 -2.49 42.55
CA GLY A 710 -36.83 -3.39 43.58
C GLY A 710 -37.42 -2.63 44.76
N ASP A 711 -38.72 -2.34 44.74
CA ASP A 711 -39.43 -1.63 45.83
C ASP A 711 -39.16 -2.23 47.22
N ALA A 712 -39.10 -3.56 47.31
CA ALA A 712 -38.79 -4.27 48.56
C ALA A 712 -37.43 -3.88 49.18
N ASN A 713 -36.43 -3.51 48.37
CA ASN A 713 -35.13 -3.02 48.86
C ASN A 713 -35.26 -1.60 49.44
N LEU A 714 -36.11 -0.75 48.86
CA LEU A 714 -36.35 0.60 49.34
C LEU A 714 -37.23 0.60 50.60
N GLU A 715 -38.22 -0.28 50.69
CA GLU A 715 -39.00 -0.50 51.92
C GLU A 715 -38.13 -1.09 53.04
N TYR A 716 -37.29 -2.08 52.73
CA TYR A 716 -36.34 -2.63 53.71
C TYR A 716 -35.37 -1.54 54.19
N LEU A 717 -34.75 -0.79 53.27
CA LEU A 717 -33.82 0.29 53.62
C LEU A 717 -34.51 1.39 54.45
N ARG A 718 -35.76 1.76 54.11
CA ARG A 718 -36.59 2.69 54.88
C ARG A 718 -36.82 2.19 56.31
N ASN A 719 -37.22 0.93 56.48
CA ASN A 719 -37.46 0.34 57.79
C ASN A 719 -36.18 0.27 58.63
N VAL A 720 -35.06 -0.16 58.03
CA VAL A 720 -33.74 -0.22 58.67
C VAL A 720 -33.19 1.19 59.00
N PHE A 721 -33.48 2.21 58.18
CA PHE A 721 -33.11 3.61 58.44
C PHE A 721 -33.96 4.24 59.56
N VAL A 722 -35.26 3.94 59.62
CA VAL A 722 -36.09 4.31 60.79
C VAL A 722 -35.54 3.62 62.06
N GLN A 723 -35.19 2.34 61.97
CA GLN A 723 -34.61 1.60 63.09
C GLN A 723 -33.25 2.15 63.53
N LEU A 724 -32.44 2.71 62.61
CA LEU A 724 -31.20 3.43 62.93
C LEU A 724 -31.43 4.69 63.78
N ILE A 725 -32.48 5.46 63.48
CA ILE A 725 -32.82 6.71 64.17
C ILE A 725 -33.27 6.46 65.61
N TYR A 726 -34.01 5.37 65.86
CA TYR A 726 -34.47 4.94 67.18
C TYR A 726 -33.49 3.99 67.91
N CYS A 727 -32.22 3.92 67.50
CA CYS A 727 -31.23 3.02 68.09
C CYS A 727 -30.24 3.77 69.00
N ASP A 728 -30.42 3.64 70.33
CA ASP A 728 -29.58 4.32 71.33
C ASP A 728 -28.22 3.64 71.59
N SER A 729 -28.03 2.40 71.14
CA SER A 729 -26.83 1.58 71.33
C SER A 729 -25.81 1.74 70.18
N SER A 730 -24.57 2.14 70.50
CA SER A 730 -23.49 2.29 69.50
C SER A 730 -23.11 0.95 68.83
N SER A 731 -23.30 -0.20 69.50
CA SER A 731 -23.12 -1.53 68.90
C SER A 731 -24.12 -1.76 67.76
N ASP A 732 -25.40 -1.54 68.02
CA ASP A 732 -26.46 -2.01 67.14
C ASP A 732 -26.61 -1.00 65.99
N ARG A 733 -26.38 0.28 66.26
CA ARG A 733 -26.16 1.33 65.26
C ARG A 733 -25.04 0.96 64.26
N LYS A 734 -23.93 0.35 64.70
CA LYS A 734 -22.86 -0.15 63.80
C LYS A 734 -23.32 -1.34 62.97
N HIS A 735 -24.07 -2.29 63.54
CA HIS A 735 -24.63 -3.41 62.80
C HIS A 735 -25.67 -2.97 61.75
N ILE A 736 -26.55 -2.03 62.09
CA ILE A 736 -27.54 -1.43 61.20
C ILE A 736 -26.86 -0.65 60.06
N LEU A 737 -25.84 0.17 60.36
CA LEU A 737 -25.01 0.85 59.34
C LEU A 737 -24.32 -0.14 58.40
N LYS A 738 -23.86 -1.29 58.91
CA LYS A 738 -23.23 -2.34 58.10
C LYS A 738 -24.23 -3.03 57.17
N ALA A 739 -25.46 -3.29 57.65
CA ALA A 739 -26.56 -3.80 56.84
C ALA A 739 -26.97 -2.82 55.71
N ILE A 740 -27.14 -1.53 56.06
CA ILE A 740 -27.36 -0.44 55.10
C ILE A 740 -26.25 -0.41 54.04
N GLY A 741 -24.98 -0.48 54.45
CA GLY A 741 -23.84 -0.49 53.55
C GLY A 741 -23.80 -1.69 52.60
N THR A 742 -24.19 -2.88 53.05
CA THR A 742 -24.32 -4.07 52.18
C THR A 742 -25.48 -3.97 51.19
N VAL A 743 -26.63 -3.42 51.60
CA VAL A 743 -27.80 -3.23 50.72
C VAL A 743 -27.53 -2.18 49.65
N LEU A 744 -26.84 -1.09 50.00
CA LEU A 744 -26.40 -0.04 49.09
C LEU A 744 -25.14 -0.40 48.27
N LYS A 745 -24.58 -1.61 48.46
CA LYS A 745 -23.35 -2.09 47.78
C LYS A 745 -22.17 -1.10 47.87
N LEU A 746 -22.01 -0.41 49.01
CA LEU A 746 -20.96 0.60 49.20
C LEU A 746 -19.56 0.01 49.06
N SER A 747 -18.62 0.77 48.50
CA SER A 747 -17.27 0.28 48.24
C SER A 747 -16.47 0.04 49.53
N SER A 748 -15.45 -0.80 49.44
CA SER A 748 -14.48 -1.07 50.51
C SER A 748 -13.68 0.16 50.97
N LYS A 749 -13.84 1.33 50.33
CA LYS A 749 -13.34 2.63 50.78
C LYS A 749 -14.37 3.38 51.63
N GLU A 750 -15.62 3.41 51.20
CA GLU A 750 -16.74 4.08 51.87
C GLU A 750 -17.13 3.36 53.17
N MET A 751 -17.17 2.03 53.16
CA MET A 751 -17.39 1.23 54.38
C MET A 751 -16.35 1.54 55.48
N LYS A 752 -15.09 1.80 55.10
CA LYS A 752 -14.01 2.20 56.03
C LYS A 752 -14.10 3.66 56.50
N LEU A 753 -14.90 4.50 55.84
CA LEU A 753 -15.23 5.85 56.34
C LEU A 753 -16.40 5.78 57.34
N LEU A 754 -17.42 4.96 57.07
CA LEU A 754 -18.51 4.69 58.01
C LEU A 754 -18.00 4.08 59.32
N GLU A 755 -17.13 3.06 59.25
CA GLU A 755 -16.50 2.45 60.44
C GLU A 755 -15.61 3.45 61.23
N LYS A 756 -15.10 4.52 60.59
CA LYS A 756 -14.31 5.59 61.23
C LYS A 756 -15.13 6.72 61.85
N HIS A 757 -16.33 6.98 61.34
CA HIS A 757 -17.18 8.08 61.82
C HIS A 757 -18.22 7.66 62.86
N SER A 758 -18.27 6.38 63.24
CA SER A 758 -19.12 5.95 64.35
C SER A 758 -18.50 6.30 65.71
N PHE A 759 -19.07 7.34 66.32
CA PHE A 759 -19.15 7.46 67.77
C PHE A 759 -19.97 6.27 68.37
#